data_AF-A0A933N7L9-F1
#
_entry.id   AF-A0A933N7L9-F1
#
_cell.length_a   1.000
_cell.length_b   1.000
_cell.length_c   1.000
_cell.angle_alpha   90.00
_cell.angle_beta   90.00
_cell.angle_gamma   90.00
#
_symmetry.space_group_name_H-M   'P 1'
#
loop_
_entity.id
_entity.type
_entity.pdbx_description
1 polymer ?
#
loop_
_entity_poly.entity_id
_entity_poly.type
_entity_poly.pdbx_seq_one_letter_code
_entity_poly.pdbx_strand_id
1 'polypeptide(L)'
;MSYVPDERRSFELHFFILAVAFALVTAWAVVDEVWLRRPWKEFQEAYVAQTGKGSAGIRQIVVPELGLVDRCPTCHAGVEDPKSSGEEVDPALRTHPRLDTLLVRHPPEKFGCTSCHRGQGLALTVGSAHGESDPAWPTPMERGPYVESLCGRCHREGPLQGAPILTRGRATFDRLGCGGCHVTERKAAFKKHAPSLMRVRAKLYPGAMLQWIRSPERRRRTVRMPQFWPDGGPQREEESLAIAAYLLANSDPFESTADPPEPTAELAERGRRIFDGVGCRGCHTLGLDDADDLSIGEDPAASDDDFFGEDPPSVEAREPIDFAPALGRVRARVTYEFLVEWIHDPQSYWAGATMPRFRLSRAEAAAVAAFLVRLSDEAPPADPAELLPPLKPALVARGKALIRQYGCNGCHEIRGFEGLSAPGPDLSDYGQKAVHEMYFGDDPPSRAQRSYESYTRTKLSAPRFYRGKSVEPVMPDFGLSDEEVTELLVSLRALTTDRVALSFQARPPPSRGAELLSTYNCGGCHTLGAHTGDISRYYQDQRLAPPTLKGEGARVQPEWLFRFLLSPRPLRPWLQLRMPTFSLSESDARAIVRHFSAEAGLRPSFRFRHTQPYTKERAALGVELFTRLKCFTCHKVDGSPGTDDGNLAPDLRLARERLDAAWVLGFLDDPGALLPGTSMPQFFPPGTSRYPDVLGGEAALQKELVVDHLMNLGPQPVDGSFEGGS
;
A
#
# COMPACT_ATOMS: atom_id res chain seq x y z
N MET A 1 -14.71 -83.98 39.81
CA MET A 1 -15.61 -82.85 40.09
C MET A 1 -17.01 -83.40 40.26
N SER A 2 -17.58 -83.27 41.46
CA SER A 2 -18.96 -83.69 41.75
C SER A 2 -19.94 -82.79 41.01
N TYR A 3 -20.92 -83.39 40.32
CA TYR A 3 -22.03 -82.66 39.73
C TYR A 3 -22.86 -82.03 40.85
N VAL A 4 -22.82 -80.70 40.95
CA VAL A 4 -23.70 -79.92 41.83
C VAL A 4 -24.92 -79.55 40.98
N PRO A 5 -26.14 -79.97 41.36
CA PRO A 5 -27.37 -79.56 40.67
C PRO A 5 -27.45 -78.04 40.58
N ASP A 6 -27.93 -77.49 39.46
CA ASP A 6 -27.97 -76.04 39.23
C ASP A 6 -28.74 -75.30 40.32
N GLU A 7 -29.74 -75.93 40.92
CA GLU A 7 -30.54 -75.45 42.06
C GLU A 7 -29.71 -75.19 43.35
N ARG A 8 -28.51 -75.76 43.47
CA ARG A 8 -27.61 -75.62 44.63
C ARG A 8 -26.37 -74.78 44.36
N ARG A 9 -26.21 -74.23 43.15
CA ARG A 9 -25.10 -73.31 42.82
C ARG A 9 -25.46 -71.90 43.28
N SER A 10 -24.79 -71.42 44.34
CA SER A 10 -24.91 -70.00 44.73
C SER A 10 -24.10 -69.14 43.76
N PHE A 11 -24.80 -68.24 43.06
CA PHE A 11 -24.18 -67.18 42.26
C PHE A 11 -24.00 -65.88 43.06
N GLU A 12 -24.29 -65.86 44.36
CA GLU A 12 -24.27 -64.66 45.19
C GLU A 12 -22.91 -63.96 45.16
N LEU A 13 -21.81 -64.71 45.24
CA LEU A 13 -20.46 -64.15 45.14
C LEU A 13 -20.19 -63.54 43.75
N HIS A 14 -20.66 -64.17 42.68
CA HIS A 14 -20.49 -63.67 41.32
C HIS A 14 -21.32 -62.39 41.09
N PHE A 15 -22.57 -62.38 41.55
CA PHE A 15 -23.42 -61.18 41.53
C PHE A 15 -22.86 -60.06 42.41
N PHE A 16 -22.31 -60.38 43.58
CA PHE A 16 -21.66 -59.40 44.45
C PHE A 16 -20.43 -58.78 43.79
N ILE A 17 -19.53 -59.60 43.20
CA ILE A 17 -18.36 -59.12 42.47
C ILE A 17 -18.77 -58.25 41.28
N LEU A 18 -19.77 -58.68 40.49
CA LEU A 18 -20.33 -57.89 39.38
C LEU A 18 -20.92 -56.57 39.86
N ALA A 19 -21.65 -56.57 40.97
CA ALA A 19 -22.23 -55.36 41.55
C ALA A 19 -21.15 -54.38 42.03
N VAL A 20 -20.10 -54.87 42.69
CA VAL A 20 -18.95 -54.05 43.10
C VAL A 20 -18.22 -53.49 41.88
N ALA A 21 -17.95 -54.32 40.85
CA ALA A 21 -17.32 -53.85 39.62
C ALA A 21 -18.15 -52.77 38.92
N PHE A 22 -19.47 -52.96 38.83
CA PHE A 22 -20.38 -51.97 38.28
C PHE A 22 -20.40 -50.67 39.09
N ALA A 23 -20.39 -50.76 40.42
CA ALA A 23 -20.32 -49.60 41.32
C ALA A 23 -19.00 -48.83 41.14
N LEU A 24 -17.87 -49.54 41.03
CA LEU A 24 -16.56 -48.93 40.79
C LEU A 24 -16.48 -48.25 39.42
N VAL A 25 -16.98 -48.90 38.36
CA VAL A 25 -17.05 -48.29 37.02
C VAL A 25 -17.95 -47.06 37.01
N THR A 26 -19.10 -47.11 37.70
CA THR A 26 -20.01 -45.96 37.83
C THR A 26 -19.36 -44.83 38.61
N ALA A 27 -18.70 -45.12 39.74
CA ALA A 27 -17.99 -44.14 40.53
C ALA A 27 -16.84 -43.50 39.72
N TRP A 28 -16.08 -44.30 38.99
CA TRP A 28 -15.04 -43.82 38.10
C TRP A 28 -15.60 -42.94 36.99
N ALA A 29 -16.70 -43.35 36.34
CA ALA A 29 -17.35 -42.55 35.29
C ALA A 29 -17.84 -41.19 35.82
N VAL A 30 -18.36 -41.15 37.06
CA VAL A 30 -18.74 -39.89 37.72
C VAL A 30 -17.50 -39.02 38.00
N VAL A 31 -16.41 -39.60 38.53
CA VAL A 31 -15.17 -38.87 38.77
C VAL A 31 -14.58 -38.32 37.46
N ASP A 32 -14.54 -39.15 36.42
CA ASP A 32 -14.05 -38.81 35.09
C ASP A 32 -14.85 -37.66 34.46
N GLU A 33 -16.19 -37.75 34.52
CA GLU A 33 -17.09 -36.76 33.94
C GLU A 33 -17.12 -35.43 34.72
N VAL A 34 -17.02 -35.48 36.05
CA VAL A 34 -17.16 -34.29 36.91
C VAL A 34 -15.84 -33.54 37.07
N TRP A 35 -14.72 -34.25 37.19
CA TRP A 35 -13.42 -33.68 37.57
C TRP A 35 -12.40 -33.75 36.45
N LEU A 36 -12.17 -34.93 35.85
CA LEU A 36 -11.05 -35.12 34.92
C LEU A 36 -11.29 -34.52 33.53
N ARG A 37 -12.51 -34.58 32.99
CA ARG A 37 -12.86 -34.08 31.65
C ARG A 37 -13.26 -32.60 31.57
N ARG A 38 -13.18 -31.86 32.68
CA ARG A 38 -13.65 -30.45 32.76
C ARG A 38 -12.56 -29.49 33.23
N PRO A 39 -11.39 -29.44 32.57
CA PRO A 39 -10.27 -28.57 32.95
C PRO A 39 -10.66 -27.08 32.94
N TRP A 40 -11.68 -26.70 32.18
CA TRP A 40 -12.24 -25.35 32.16
C TRP A 40 -12.73 -24.83 33.52
N LYS A 41 -13.11 -25.72 34.46
CA LYS A 41 -13.58 -25.32 35.79
C LYS A 41 -12.47 -24.65 36.60
N GLU A 42 -11.25 -25.17 36.51
CA GLU A 42 -10.09 -24.64 37.23
C GLU A 42 -9.82 -23.18 36.83
N PHE A 43 -9.92 -22.88 35.53
CA PHE A 43 -9.80 -21.50 35.02
C PHE A 43 -10.89 -20.58 35.57
N GLN A 44 -12.14 -21.03 35.63
CA GLN A 44 -13.23 -20.21 36.18
C GLN A 44 -13.10 -19.98 37.68
N GLU A 45 -12.71 -21.02 38.43
CA GLU A 45 -12.44 -20.91 39.87
C GLU A 45 -11.29 -19.94 40.13
N ALA A 46 -10.20 -20.03 39.36
CA ALA A 46 -9.08 -19.11 39.44
C ALA A 46 -9.49 -17.66 39.10
N TYR A 47 -10.30 -17.46 38.06
CA TYR A 47 -10.80 -16.12 37.69
C TYR A 47 -11.70 -15.51 38.78
N VAL A 48 -12.61 -16.31 39.35
CA VAL A 48 -13.48 -15.87 40.46
C VAL A 48 -12.64 -15.55 41.70
N ALA A 49 -11.64 -16.38 42.02
CA ALA A 49 -10.72 -16.13 43.13
C ALA A 49 -9.94 -14.83 42.96
N GLN A 50 -9.52 -14.51 41.72
CA GLN A 50 -8.76 -13.30 41.41
C GLN A 50 -9.62 -12.03 41.42
N THR A 51 -10.83 -12.10 40.85
CA THR A 51 -11.62 -10.88 40.55
C THR A 51 -12.84 -10.70 41.43
N GLY A 52 -13.27 -11.74 42.15
CA GLY A 52 -14.55 -11.80 42.86
C GLY A 52 -15.77 -11.80 41.91
N LYS A 53 -15.56 -11.97 40.60
CA LYS A 53 -16.59 -11.92 39.56
C LYS A 53 -16.64 -13.22 38.77
N GLY A 54 -17.81 -13.51 38.21
CA GLY A 54 -18.03 -14.65 37.31
C GLY A 54 -18.98 -15.69 37.88
N SER A 55 -19.49 -16.54 36.99
CA SER A 55 -20.38 -17.65 37.31
C SER A 55 -19.81 -18.94 36.72
N ALA A 56 -19.92 -20.04 37.47
CA ALA A 56 -19.56 -21.36 36.99
C ALA A 56 -20.48 -21.80 35.84
N GLY A 57 -19.91 -22.29 34.74
CA GLY A 57 -20.67 -22.86 33.63
C GLY A 57 -20.03 -22.63 32.27
N ILE A 58 -20.47 -23.42 31.28
CA ILE A 58 -20.02 -23.26 29.89
C ILE A 58 -20.58 -21.95 29.34
N ARG A 59 -19.68 -21.06 28.89
CA ARG A 59 -20.06 -19.84 28.16
C ARG A 59 -20.00 -20.14 26.68
N GLN A 60 -21.09 -19.87 25.97
CA GLN A 60 -21.19 -20.15 24.53
C GLN A 60 -21.67 -18.93 23.78
N ILE A 61 -20.89 -18.53 22.78
CA ILE A 61 -21.23 -17.52 21.79
C ILE A 61 -21.70 -18.26 20.53
N VAL A 62 -22.81 -17.81 19.95
CA VAL A 62 -23.35 -18.36 18.70
C VAL A 62 -23.45 -17.21 17.72
N VAL A 63 -22.75 -17.30 16.60
CA VAL A 63 -22.77 -16.31 15.51
C VAL A 63 -23.29 -17.01 14.25
N PRO A 64 -24.63 -17.08 14.06
CA PRO A 64 -25.25 -17.80 12.95
C PRO A 64 -24.76 -17.33 11.57
N GLU A 65 -24.52 -16.03 11.41
CA GLU A 65 -24.08 -15.41 10.15
C GLU A 65 -22.66 -15.84 9.73
N LEU A 66 -21.84 -16.27 10.69
CA LEU A 66 -20.51 -16.84 10.45
C LEU A 66 -20.50 -18.37 10.53
N GLY A 67 -21.65 -19.00 10.79
CA GLY A 67 -21.76 -20.45 11.01
C GLY A 67 -20.92 -20.93 12.20
N LEU A 68 -20.76 -20.09 13.22
CA LEU A 68 -19.75 -20.25 14.26
C LEU A 68 -20.37 -20.43 15.64
N VAL A 69 -19.84 -21.39 16.40
CA VAL A 69 -20.15 -21.59 17.82
C VAL A 69 -18.84 -21.64 18.59
N ASP A 70 -18.74 -20.80 19.62
CA ASP A 70 -17.51 -20.55 20.33
C ASP A 70 -17.70 -20.68 21.84
N ARG A 71 -16.85 -21.48 22.48
CA ARG A 71 -16.83 -21.70 23.93
C ARG A 71 -15.52 -21.27 24.56
N CYS A 72 -14.63 -20.61 23.82
CA CYS A 72 -13.37 -20.06 24.34
C CYS A 72 -13.56 -19.18 25.59
N PRO A 73 -14.61 -18.34 25.73
CA PRO A 73 -14.84 -17.57 26.96
C PRO A 73 -15.12 -18.42 28.20
N THR A 74 -15.33 -19.73 28.05
CA THR A 74 -15.46 -20.65 29.18
C THR A 74 -14.15 -20.73 29.97
N CYS A 75 -13.02 -20.89 29.29
CA CYS A 75 -11.68 -20.88 29.90
C CYS A 75 -11.11 -19.46 29.96
N HIS A 76 -11.32 -18.66 28.91
CA HIS A 76 -10.80 -17.31 28.78
C HIS A 76 -11.69 -16.26 29.43
N ALA A 77 -11.99 -16.47 30.72
CA ALA A 77 -13.01 -15.70 31.43
C ALA A 77 -12.67 -14.22 31.64
N GLY A 78 -11.37 -13.86 31.62
CA GLY A 78 -10.88 -12.49 31.80
C GLY A 78 -10.56 -11.74 30.51
N VAL A 79 -10.85 -12.31 29.33
CA VAL A 79 -10.46 -11.73 28.02
C VAL A 79 -11.01 -10.31 27.78
N GLU A 80 -12.15 -9.97 28.40
CA GLU A 80 -12.78 -8.65 28.33
C GLU A 80 -12.66 -7.84 29.63
N ASP A 81 -11.99 -8.36 30.66
CA ASP A 81 -11.84 -7.68 31.94
C ASP A 81 -10.57 -6.82 31.94
N PRO A 82 -10.66 -5.48 31.95
CA PRO A 82 -9.47 -4.63 31.99
C PRO A 82 -8.59 -4.87 33.23
N LYS A 83 -9.16 -5.44 34.31
CA LYS A 83 -8.43 -5.73 35.55
C LYS A 83 -7.63 -7.03 35.50
N SER A 84 -7.83 -7.83 34.46
CA SER A 84 -7.03 -9.03 34.20
C SER A 84 -5.80 -8.73 33.32
N SER A 85 -5.33 -7.49 33.30
CA SER A 85 -4.09 -7.08 32.65
C SER A 85 -2.86 -7.48 33.48
N GLY A 86 -1.75 -7.82 32.82
CA GLY A 86 -0.45 -8.05 33.46
C GLY A 86 0.12 -9.45 33.20
N GLU A 87 1.44 -9.54 33.17
CA GLU A 87 2.18 -10.78 32.85
C GLU A 87 2.08 -11.84 33.94
N GLU A 88 1.84 -11.41 35.18
CA GLU A 88 1.68 -12.28 36.36
C GLU A 88 0.36 -13.05 36.33
N VAL A 89 -0.61 -12.61 35.52
CA VAL A 89 -1.90 -13.28 35.35
C VAL A 89 -1.72 -14.47 34.41
N ASP A 90 -2.31 -15.61 34.78
CA ASP A 90 -2.37 -16.81 33.94
C ASP A 90 -2.78 -16.42 32.50
N PRO A 91 -2.04 -16.85 31.45
CA PRO A 91 -2.34 -16.49 30.07
C PRO A 91 -3.79 -16.78 29.65
N ALA A 92 -4.41 -17.82 30.21
CA ALA A 92 -5.81 -18.13 29.93
C ALA A 92 -6.75 -17.08 30.50
N LEU A 93 -6.43 -16.46 31.63
CA LEU A 93 -7.27 -15.49 32.33
C LEU A 93 -6.94 -14.05 32.00
N ARG A 94 -5.85 -13.81 31.27
CA ARG A 94 -5.39 -12.48 30.91
C ARG A 94 -6.39 -11.78 30.01
N THR A 95 -6.48 -10.46 30.17
CA THR A 95 -7.23 -9.59 29.27
C THR A 95 -6.65 -9.60 27.87
N HIS A 96 -7.46 -9.29 26.87
CA HIS A 96 -6.98 -9.18 25.50
C HIS A 96 -5.93 -8.05 25.40
N PRO A 97 -4.77 -8.29 24.77
CA PRO A 97 -3.66 -7.32 24.72
C PRO A 97 -4.01 -6.02 23.98
N ARG A 98 -5.13 -6.01 23.27
CA ARG A 98 -5.66 -4.87 22.50
C ARG A 98 -7.14 -4.67 22.78
N LEU A 99 -7.51 -4.66 24.04
CA LEU A 99 -8.91 -4.56 24.48
C LEU A 99 -9.58 -3.29 23.93
N ASP A 100 -8.93 -2.15 24.12
CA ASP A 100 -9.37 -0.79 23.78
C ASP A 100 -9.45 -0.51 22.27
N THR A 101 -8.71 -1.28 21.47
CA THR A 101 -8.55 -1.06 20.03
C THR A 101 -9.20 -2.15 19.19
N LEU A 102 -8.94 -3.42 19.48
CA LEU A 102 -9.46 -4.55 18.70
C LEU A 102 -10.82 -5.01 19.21
N LEU A 103 -10.97 -5.37 20.49
CA LEU A 103 -12.25 -5.91 21.00
C LEU A 103 -13.35 -4.86 21.09
N VAL A 104 -13.02 -3.59 21.36
CA VAL A 104 -14.00 -2.48 21.25
C VAL A 104 -14.59 -2.38 19.84
N ARG A 105 -13.81 -2.67 18.80
CA ARG A 105 -14.27 -2.67 17.40
C ARG A 105 -14.84 -4.02 16.95
N HIS A 106 -14.41 -5.11 17.59
CA HIS A 106 -14.75 -6.49 17.28
C HIS A 106 -15.19 -7.25 18.55
N PRO A 107 -16.34 -6.91 19.14
CA PRO A 107 -16.81 -7.56 20.37
C PRO A 107 -16.98 -9.07 20.15
N PRO A 108 -16.45 -9.94 21.03
CA PRO A 108 -16.53 -11.39 20.89
C PRO A 108 -17.95 -11.91 20.72
N GLU A 109 -18.97 -11.28 21.32
CA GLU A 109 -20.36 -11.72 21.18
C GLU A 109 -20.87 -11.62 19.75
N LYS A 110 -20.29 -10.71 18.94
CA LYS A 110 -20.66 -10.51 17.55
C LYS A 110 -19.79 -11.33 16.59
N PHE A 111 -18.50 -11.51 16.90
CA PHE A 111 -17.53 -12.10 15.97
C PHE A 111 -17.08 -13.51 16.35
N GLY A 112 -17.21 -13.90 17.63
CA GLY A 112 -16.57 -15.09 18.20
C GLY A 112 -15.04 -14.98 18.23
N CYS A 113 -14.38 -15.79 19.05
CA CYS A 113 -12.91 -15.79 19.18
C CYS A 113 -12.24 -16.55 18.02
N THR A 114 -12.84 -17.66 17.60
CA THR A 114 -12.34 -18.54 16.53
C THR A 114 -12.37 -17.91 15.15
N SER A 115 -13.12 -16.82 14.94
CA SER A 115 -13.05 -16.04 13.69
C SER A 115 -11.72 -15.30 13.54
N CYS A 116 -11.12 -14.89 14.66
CA CYS A 116 -9.86 -14.16 14.76
C CYS A 116 -8.66 -15.05 15.11
N HIS A 117 -8.88 -16.20 15.76
CA HIS A 117 -7.81 -17.09 16.22
C HIS A 117 -7.79 -18.49 15.59
N ARG A 118 -8.86 -18.91 14.89
CA ARG A 118 -9.11 -20.33 14.52
C ARG A 118 -9.18 -21.23 15.77
N GLY A 119 -9.05 -22.55 15.59
CA GLY A 119 -9.31 -23.56 16.61
C GLY A 119 -10.68 -24.23 16.45
N GLN A 120 -11.06 -25.00 17.46
CA GLN A 120 -12.32 -25.74 17.54
C GLN A 120 -13.19 -25.14 18.65
N GLY A 121 -14.06 -24.19 18.27
CA GLY A 121 -14.86 -23.42 19.23
C GLY A 121 -15.82 -24.25 20.10
N LEU A 122 -16.17 -25.48 19.70
CA LEU A 122 -17.06 -26.35 20.47
C LEU A 122 -16.36 -27.15 21.58
N ALA A 123 -15.02 -27.25 21.53
CA ALA A 123 -14.28 -28.07 22.48
C ALA A 123 -14.17 -27.38 23.86
N LEU A 124 -13.99 -28.22 24.89
CA LEU A 124 -13.89 -27.81 26.29
C LEU A 124 -12.59 -28.28 26.97
N THR A 125 -11.68 -28.84 26.17
CA THR A 125 -10.32 -29.22 26.59
C THR A 125 -9.33 -28.38 25.80
N VAL A 126 -8.23 -27.98 26.43
CA VAL A 126 -7.23 -27.05 25.84
C VAL A 126 -6.74 -27.56 24.48
N GLY A 127 -6.23 -28.80 24.44
CA GLY A 127 -5.67 -29.36 23.21
C GLY A 127 -6.71 -29.51 22.10
N SER A 128 -7.97 -29.87 22.41
CA SER A 128 -8.99 -29.98 21.38
C SER A 128 -9.52 -28.62 20.94
N ALA A 129 -9.64 -27.65 21.84
CA ALA A 129 -10.09 -26.29 21.53
C ALA A 129 -9.07 -25.55 20.66
N HIS A 130 -7.77 -25.77 20.89
CA HIS A 130 -6.71 -25.23 20.04
C HIS A 130 -6.48 -26.04 18.76
N GLY A 131 -7.13 -27.20 18.59
CA GLY A 131 -6.97 -28.07 17.42
C GLY A 131 -5.64 -28.85 17.41
N GLU A 132 -5.02 -29.06 18.56
CA GLU A 132 -3.75 -29.77 18.74
C GLU A 132 -3.94 -31.27 19.00
N SER A 133 -5.07 -31.66 19.60
CA SER A 133 -5.34 -33.05 19.95
C SER A 133 -5.77 -33.92 18.77
N ASP A 134 -6.27 -33.32 17.70
CA ASP A 134 -6.70 -34.02 16.48
C ASP A 134 -5.86 -33.54 15.29
N PRO A 135 -4.91 -34.36 14.81
CA PRO A 135 -4.11 -34.05 13.62
C PRO A 135 -4.94 -33.89 12.33
N ALA A 136 -6.20 -34.34 12.32
CA ALA A 136 -7.12 -34.17 11.21
C ALA A 136 -7.94 -32.86 11.29
N TRP A 137 -7.84 -32.11 12.38
CA TRP A 137 -8.54 -30.83 12.51
C TRP A 137 -8.01 -29.83 11.46
N PRO A 138 -8.86 -29.30 10.57
CA PRO A 138 -8.40 -28.56 9.39
C PRO A 138 -7.87 -27.15 9.71
N THR A 139 -8.30 -26.56 10.83
CA THR A 139 -8.01 -25.17 11.20
C THR A 139 -7.59 -25.07 12.67
N PRO A 140 -6.38 -25.56 13.03
CA PRO A 140 -5.83 -25.32 14.36
C PRO A 140 -5.68 -23.83 14.62
N MET A 141 -5.57 -23.48 15.91
CA MET A 141 -5.43 -22.08 16.33
C MET A 141 -4.15 -21.46 15.74
N GLU A 142 -4.28 -20.30 15.10
CA GLU A 142 -3.15 -19.53 14.58
C GLU A 142 -2.38 -18.88 15.73
N ARG A 143 -1.06 -18.79 15.60
CA ARG A 143 -0.16 -18.30 16.66
C ARG A 143 0.81 -17.25 16.14
N GLY A 144 1.24 -16.36 17.03
CA GLY A 144 2.21 -15.32 16.71
C GLY A 144 1.74 -14.45 15.52
N PRO A 145 2.62 -14.16 14.54
CA PRO A 145 2.30 -13.33 13.37
C PRO A 145 1.08 -13.80 12.57
N TYR A 146 0.80 -15.10 12.58
CA TYR A 146 -0.23 -15.72 11.73
C TYR A 146 -1.65 -15.29 12.09
N VAL A 147 -1.88 -14.85 13.33
CA VAL A 147 -3.18 -14.35 13.77
C VAL A 147 -3.63 -13.19 12.86
N GLU A 148 -2.70 -12.32 12.44
CA GLU A 148 -3.02 -11.20 11.55
C GLU A 148 -3.57 -11.66 10.18
N SER A 149 -3.25 -12.86 9.71
CA SER A 149 -3.77 -13.38 8.44
C SER A 149 -5.31 -13.47 8.44
N LEU A 150 -5.91 -13.68 9.62
CA LEU A 150 -7.35 -13.82 9.79
C LEU A 150 -8.10 -12.49 9.66
N CYS A 151 -7.42 -11.36 9.92
CA CYS A 151 -7.96 -10.04 9.62
C CYS A 151 -8.30 -9.90 8.13
N GLY A 152 -7.56 -10.58 7.25
CA GLY A 152 -7.74 -10.53 5.81
C GLY A 152 -9.03 -11.17 5.29
N ARG A 153 -9.74 -11.99 6.08
CA ARG A 153 -11.05 -12.57 5.70
C ARG A 153 -12.13 -11.50 5.58
N CYS A 154 -12.09 -10.50 6.47
CA CYS A 154 -13.05 -9.39 6.49
C CYS A 154 -12.46 -8.12 5.84
N HIS A 155 -11.18 -7.84 6.11
CA HIS A 155 -10.48 -6.64 5.65
C HIS A 155 -9.62 -6.95 4.43
N ARG A 156 -10.23 -7.11 3.25
CA ARG A 156 -9.56 -7.71 2.09
C ARG A 156 -8.52 -6.83 1.38
N GLU A 157 -8.60 -5.51 1.57
CA GLU A 157 -7.78 -4.53 0.88
C GLU A 157 -7.29 -3.42 1.81
N GLY A 158 -6.25 -2.71 1.38
CA GLY A 158 -5.69 -1.56 2.07
C GLY A 158 -4.88 -1.88 3.33
N PRO A 159 -4.25 -0.85 3.92
CA PRO A 159 -3.53 -0.96 5.18
C PRO A 159 -4.50 -1.08 6.37
N LEU A 160 -4.08 -1.84 7.39
CA LEU A 160 -4.89 -2.17 8.56
C LEU A 160 -4.20 -1.81 9.86
N GLN A 161 -4.83 -0.91 10.62
CA GLN A 161 -4.42 -0.59 11.98
C GLN A 161 -4.62 -1.83 12.87
N GLY A 162 -3.55 -2.27 13.55
CA GLY A 162 -3.57 -3.48 14.39
C GLY A 162 -3.20 -4.78 13.66
N ALA A 163 -2.92 -4.72 12.36
CA ALA A 163 -2.36 -5.84 11.59
C ALA A 163 -1.20 -5.36 10.67
N PRO A 164 -0.09 -4.88 11.26
CA PRO A 164 1.03 -4.33 10.51
C PRO A 164 1.77 -5.37 9.64
N ILE A 165 1.93 -6.62 10.08
CA ILE A 165 2.61 -7.67 9.32
C ILE A 165 1.79 -8.05 8.09
N LEU A 166 0.48 -8.22 8.23
CA LEU A 166 -0.42 -8.41 7.09
C LEU A 166 -0.34 -7.22 6.14
N THR A 167 -0.39 -5.99 6.67
CA THR A 167 -0.31 -4.77 5.85
C THR A 167 0.98 -4.71 5.03
N ARG A 168 2.13 -4.92 5.67
CA ARG A 168 3.43 -4.96 4.99
C ARG A 168 3.51 -6.12 4.01
N GLY A 169 3.00 -7.31 4.36
CA GLY A 169 2.96 -8.45 3.45
C GLY A 169 2.13 -8.25 2.19
N ARG A 170 1.04 -7.47 2.26
CA ARG A 170 0.30 -7.05 1.06
C ARG A 170 1.14 -6.10 0.21
N ALA A 171 1.73 -5.09 0.84
CA ALA A 171 2.59 -4.14 0.16
C ALA A 171 3.80 -4.83 -0.48
N THR A 172 4.44 -5.79 0.20
CA THR A 172 5.56 -6.59 -0.31
C THR A 172 5.11 -7.46 -1.49
N PHE A 173 3.96 -8.14 -1.41
CA PHE A 173 3.41 -8.92 -2.53
C PHE A 173 3.20 -8.07 -3.78
N ASP A 174 2.62 -6.88 -3.63
CA ASP A 174 2.36 -5.94 -4.72
C ASP A 174 3.68 -5.34 -5.25
N ARG A 175 4.57 -4.88 -4.36
CA ARG A 175 5.88 -4.27 -4.66
C ARG A 175 6.79 -5.20 -5.47
N LEU A 176 6.80 -6.49 -5.14
CA LEU A 176 7.59 -7.51 -5.86
C LEU A 176 6.92 -7.92 -7.19
N GLY A 177 5.68 -7.50 -7.43
CA GLY A 177 4.97 -7.81 -8.66
C GLY A 177 4.50 -9.27 -8.74
N CYS A 178 4.27 -9.94 -7.60
CA CYS A 178 3.86 -11.34 -7.55
C CYS A 178 2.59 -11.61 -8.38
N GLY A 179 1.67 -10.64 -8.43
CA GLY A 179 0.43 -10.67 -9.24
C GLY A 179 0.64 -10.73 -10.76
N GLY A 180 1.84 -10.47 -11.27
CA GLY A 180 2.18 -10.63 -12.68
C GLY A 180 2.34 -12.08 -13.12
N CYS A 181 2.72 -12.94 -12.16
CA CYS A 181 2.85 -14.38 -12.36
C CYS A 181 1.71 -15.17 -11.70
N HIS A 182 1.20 -14.71 -10.56
CA HIS A 182 0.18 -15.39 -9.80
C HIS A 182 -1.18 -14.70 -9.94
N VAL A 183 -2.21 -15.48 -10.26
CA VAL A 183 -3.59 -14.99 -10.16
C VAL A 183 -3.99 -14.93 -8.68
N THR A 184 -4.71 -13.89 -8.28
CA THR A 184 -5.30 -13.78 -6.94
C THR A 184 -6.73 -13.23 -7.04
N GLU A 185 -7.54 -13.41 -5.99
CA GLU A 185 -8.87 -12.78 -5.91
C GLU A 185 -8.80 -11.26 -5.88
N ARG A 186 -7.65 -10.67 -5.49
CA ARG A 186 -7.42 -9.22 -5.44
C ARG A 186 -7.14 -8.64 -6.82
N LYS A 187 -7.99 -9.00 -7.78
CA LYS A 187 -7.87 -8.69 -9.20
C LYS A 187 -8.26 -7.23 -9.48
N ALA A 188 -7.65 -6.27 -8.77
CA ALA A 188 -7.37 -5.00 -9.40
C ALA A 188 -6.45 -5.32 -10.60
N ALA A 189 -6.74 -4.76 -11.77
CA ALA A 189 -6.00 -5.02 -12.99
C ALA A 189 -4.50 -4.85 -12.71
N PHE A 190 -3.74 -5.95 -12.60
CA PHE A 190 -2.32 -5.91 -12.32
C PHE A 190 -1.66 -5.11 -13.44
N LYS A 191 -1.34 -3.84 -13.16
CA LYS A 191 -0.58 -3.01 -14.07
C LYS A 191 0.85 -3.52 -14.00
N LYS A 192 1.42 -3.90 -15.14
CA LYS A 192 2.81 -4.35 -15.22
C LYS A 192 3.73 -3.34 -14.53
N HIS A 193 4.38 -3.77 -13.43
CA HIS A 193 5.25 -2.92 -12.62
C HIS A 193 6.62 -2.69 -13.28
N ALA A 194 7.03 -3.57 -14.21
CA ALA A 194 8.34 -3.49 -14.85
C ALA A 194 8.28 -2.67 -16.15
N PRO A 195 9.39 -2.03 -16.55
CA PRO A 195 9.42 -1.18 -17.73
C PRO A 195 9.13 -1.99 -19.01
N SER A 196 8.49 -1.33 -19.97
CA SER A 196 8.29 -1.89 -21.31
C SER A 196 9.63 -2.18 -21.99
N LEU A 197 9.78 -3.39 -22.52
CA LEU A 197 10.95 -3.85 -23.28
C LEU A 197 10.71 -3.80 -24.80
N MET A 198 9.58 -3.24 -25.24
CA MET A 198 9.22 -3.10 -26.65
C MET A 198 10.29 -2.40 -27.47
N ARG A 199 10.94 -1.37 -26.90
CA ARG A 199 11.92 -0.50 -27.58
C ARG A 199 13.30 -0.55 -26.91
N VAL A 200 13.65 -1.68 -26.29
CA VAL A 200 14.81 -1.79 -25.40
C VAL A 200 16.15 -1.40 -26.05
N ARG A 201 16.29 -1.60 -27.38
CA ARG A 201 17.50 -1.25 -28.14
C ARG A 201 17.82 0.25 -28.10
N ALA A 202 16.80 1.10 -28.05
CA ALA A 202 17.00 2.54 -28.00
C ALA A 202 17.33 3.04 -26.58
N LYS A 203 17.09 2.22 -25.55
CA LYS A 203 17.22 2.61 -24.15
C LYS A 203 18.53 2.17 -23.51
N LEU A 204 18.90 0.89 -23.67
CA LEU A 204 19.99 0.26 -22.92
C LEU A 204 21.19 0.00 -23.81
N TYR A 205 22.39 0.18 -23.26
CA TYR A 205 23.57 -0.46 -23.83
C TYR A 205 23.37 -1.98 -23.76
N PRO A 206 23.51 -2.73 -24.86
CA PRO A 206 23.18 -4.16 -24.81
C PRO A 206 24.10 -4.99 -23.90
N GLY A 207 25.35 -4.56 -23.68
CA GLY A 207 26.22 -5.14 -22.64
C GLY A 207 25.66 -4.94 -21.22
N ALA A 208 25.12 -3.75 -20.92
CA ALA A 208 24.44 -3.48 -19.66
C ALA A 208 23.15 -4.29 -19.51
N MET A 209 22.39 -4.46 -20.60
CA MET A 209 21.19 -5.30 -20.61
C MET A 209 21.53 -6.78 -20.31
N LEU A 210 22.57 -7.33 -20.95
CA LEU A 210 23.02 -8.70 -20.69
C LEU A 210 23.48 -8.87 -19.24
N GLN A 211 24.26 -7.91 -18.71
CA GLN A 211 24.68 -7.92 -17.32
C GLN A 211 23.48 -7.89 -16.36
N TRP A 212 22.46 -7.09 -16.67
CA TRP A 212 21.24 -6.97 -15.86
C TRP A 212 20.41 -8.25 -15.84
N ILE A 213 20.22 -8.91 -17.00
CA ILE A 213 19.50 -10.19 -17.09
C ILE A 213 20.24 -11.26 -16.27
N ARG A 214 21.56 -11.30 -16.40
CA ARG A 214 22.41 -12.31 -15.78
C ARG A 214 22.48 -12.21 -14.26
N SER A 215 22.57 -10.99 -13.74
CA SER A 215 22.73 -10.73 -12.30
C SER A 215 22.09 -9.40 -11.90
N PRO A 216 20.77 -9.37 -11.77
CA PRO A 216 20.07 -8.19 -11.25
C PRO A 216 20.48 -7.87 -9.80
N GLU A 217 20.85 -8.88 -9.01
CA GLU A 217 21.17 -8.80 -7.58
C GLU A 217 22.45 -8.01 -7.26
N ARG A 218 23.38 -7.87 -8.22
CA ARG A 218 24.66 -7.17 -8.00
C ARG A 218 24.50 -5.66 -7.78
N ARG A 219 23.27 -5.13 -7.74
CA ARG A 219 22.98 -3.69 -7.72
C ARG A 219 21.85 -3.35 -6.70
N ARG A 220 22.11 -3.41 -5.40
CA ARG A 220 21.31 -2.83 -4.27
C ARG A 220 20.04 -3.58 -3.83
N ARG A 221 19.65 -3.36 -2.56
CA ARG A 221 18.41 -3.79 -1.89
C ARG A 221 17.10 -3.37 -2.59
N THR A 222 17.16 -2.37 -3.48
CA THR A 222 16.00 -1.79 -4.18
C THR A 222 15.73 -2.42 -5.56
N VAL A 223 16.49 -3.44 -5.98
CA VAL A 223 16.23 -4.13 -7.26
C VAL A 223 15.07 -5.11 -7.13
N ARG A 224 14.03 -4.85 -7.93
CA ARG A 224 12.80 -5.64 -7.97
C ARG A 224 12.82 -6.79 -8.98
N MET A 225 13.82 -6.85 -9.87
CA MET A 225 13.93 -7.93 -10.85
C MET A 225 14.57 -9.16 -10.18
N PRO A 226 13.90 -10.32 -10.16
CA PRO A 226 14.40 -11.48 -9.43
C PRO A 226 15.49 -12.22 -10.23
N GLN A 227 16.24 -13.08 -9.54
CA GLN A 227 17.26 -13.95 -10.11
C GLN A 227 16.64 -15.27 -10.57
N PHE A 228 16.84 -15.64 -11.83
CA PHE A 228 16.26 -16.86 -12.43
C PHE A 228 17.18 -18.09 -12.33
N TRP A 229 18.47 -17.87 -12.06
CA TRP A 229 19.50 -18.91 -11.98
C TRP A 229 20.29 -18.82 -10.67
N PRO A 230 19.69 -19.06 -9.48
CA PRO A 230 20.36 -18.88 -8.19
C PRO A 230 21.66 -19.69 -8.07
N ASP A 231 21.68 -20.91 -8.61
CA ASP A 231 22.84 -21.83 -8.58
C ASP A 231 23.97 -21.42 -9.56
N GLY A 232 23.72 -20.46 -10.44
CA GLY A 232 24.71 -19.98 -11.41
C GLY A 232 25.04 -20.97 -12.53
N GLY A 233 26.31 -21.00 -12.94
CA GLY A 233 26.85 -21.94 -13.92
C GLY A 233 26.66 -21.56 -15.40
N PRO A 234 27.09 -22.43 -16.33
CA PRO A 234 27.04 -22.18 -17.77
C PRO A 234 25.64 -21.89 -18.31
N GLN A 235 24.62 -22.48 -17.70
CA GLN A 235 23.22 -22.24 -18.07
C GLN A 235 22.83 -20.77 -17.91
N ARG A 236 23.24 -20.11 -16.81
CA ARG A 236 22.97 -18.68 -16.59
C ARG A 236 23.54 -17.85 -17.74
N GLU A 237 24.76 -18.15 -18.16
CA GLU A 237 25.47 -17.46 -19.23
C GLU A 237 24.76 -17.62 -20.58
N GLU A 238 24.49 -18.86 -20.98
CA GLU A 238 23.87 -19.20 -22.25
C GLU A 238 22.42 -18.70 -22.37
N GLU A 239 21.63 -18.85 -21.31
CA GLU A 239 20.21 -18.48 -21.33
C GLU A 239 20.02 -16.96 -21.24
N SER A 240 20.84 -16.26 -20.44
CA SER A 240 20.84 -14.79 -20.42
C SER A 240 21.19 -14.22 -21.79
N LEU A 241 22.19 -14.82 -22.47
CA LEU A 241 22.59 -14.44 -23.82
C LEU A 241 21.46 -14.64 -24.83
N ALA A 242 20.77 -15.79 -24.76
CA ALA A 242 19.64 -16.09 -25.64
C ALA A 242 18.48 -15.11 -25.44
N ILE A 243 18.14 -14.79 -24.19
CA ILE A 243 17.09 -13.81 -23.86
C ILE A 243 17.48 -12.42 -24.39
N ALA A 244 18.72 -11.97 -24.14
CA ALA A 244 19.23 -10.70 -24.64
C ALA A 244 19.17 -10.63 -26.18
N ALA A 245 19.58 -11.70 -26.87
CA ALA A 245 19.53 -11.80 -28.32
C ALA A 245 18.11 -11.67 -28.85
N TYR A 246 17.12 -12.30 -28.21
CA TYR A 246 15.72 -12.16 -28.60
C TYR A 246 15.21 -10.72 -28.43
N LEU A 247 15.49 -10.11 -27.26
CA LEU A 247 15.06 -8.75 -26.96
C LEU A 247 15.63 -7.72 -27.95
N LEU A 248 16.88 -7.90 -28.39
CA LEU A 248 17.51 -7.02 -29.39
C LEU A 248 16.97 -7.26 -30.80
N ALA A 249 16.81 -8.53 -31.19
CA ALA A 249 16.31 -8.89 -32.51
C ALA A 249 14.84 -8.49 -32.71
N ASN A 250 14.06 -8.43 -31.63
CA ASN A 250 12.62 -8.17 -31.66
C ASN A 250 12.23 -6.82 -31.03
N SER A 251 13.19 -5.88 -30.92
CA SER A 251 12.92 -4.51 -30.46
C SER A 251 12.28 -3.69 -31.57
N ASP A 252 11.22 -2.97 -31.25
CA ASP A 252 10.67 -1.91 -32.09
C ASP A 252 11.73 -0.83 -32.36
N PRO A 253 11.72 -0.25 -33.56
CA PRO A 253 12.53 0.93 -33.83
C PRO A 253 12.04 2.10 -32.95
N PHE A 254 13.00 2.84 -32.43
CA PHE A 254 12.78 4.14 -31.82
C PHE A 254 14.00 4.98 -32.17
N GLU A 255 13.85 5.84 -33.17
CA GLU A 255 14.89 6.78 -33.55
C GLU A 255 14.85 7.94 -32.56
N SER A 256 15.92 8.09 -31.78
CA SER A 256 16.15 9.33 -31.05
C SER A 256 16.36 10.44 -32.07
N THR A 257 15.53 11.48 -31.99
CA THR A 257 15.74 12.72 -32.76
C THR A 257 16.69 13.67 -32.04
N ALA A 258 17.07 13.35 -30.80
CA ALA A 258 17.98 14.15 -30.01
C ALA A 258 19.41 14.05 -30.57
N ASP A 259 19.95 15.20 -30.92
CA ASP A 259 21.37 15.47 -31.11
C ASP A 259 21.83 16.36 -29.94
N PRO A 260 22.02 15.78 -28.74
CA PRO A 260 22.26 16.57 -27.54
C PRO A 260 23.70 17.12 -27.53
N PRO A 261 23.90 18.34 -27.01
CA PRO A 261 25.24 18.88 -26.85
C PRO A 261 26.07 18.00 -25.90
N GLU A 262 27.38 18.01 -26.09
CA GLU A 262 28.34 17.34 -25.21
C GLU A 262 28.07 17.67 -23.72
N PRO A 263 28.14 16.68 -22.81
CA PRO A 263 27.85 16.87 -21.39
C PRO A 263 29.00 17.60 -20.66
N THR A 264 29.11 18.90 -20.91
CA THR A 264 30.09 19.78 -20.25
C THR A 264 29.75 20.00 -18.77
N ALA A 265 30.74 20.43 -17.99
CA ALA A 265 30.53 20.75 -16.57
C ALA A 265 29.51 21.89 -16.37
N GLU A 266 29.54 22.90 -17.24
CA GLU A 266 28.60 24.03 -17.20
C GLU A 266 27.16 23.58 -17.48
N LEU A 267 26.97 22.73 -18.50
CA LEU A 267 25.66 22.20 -18.85
C LEU A 267 25.10 21.32 -17.71
N ALA A 268 25.96 20.51 -17.08
CA ALA A 268 25.59 19.69 -15.94
C ALA A 268 25.23 20.51 -14.70
N GLU A 269 25.93 21.61 -14.41
CA GLU A 269 25.58 22.47 -13.28
C GLU A 269 24.24 23.20 -13.51
N ARG A 270 23.93 23.58 -14.76
CA ARG A 270 22.58 24.01 -15.14
C ARG A 270 21.55 22.89 -14.93
N GLY A 271 21.87 21.67 -15.31
CA GLY A 271 21.04 20.49 -15.12
C GLY A 271 20.72 20.19 -13.66
N ARG A 272 21.71 20.31 -12.78
CA ARG A 272 21.54 20.13 -11.33
C ARG A 272 20.51 21.10 -10.75
N ARG A 273 20.61 22.39 -11.09
CA ARG A 273 19.64 23.40 -10.64
C ARG A 273 18.21 23.08 -11.11
N ILE A 274 18.06 22.60 -12.35
CA ILE A 274 16.75 22.18 -12.86
C ILE A 274 16.26 20.96 -12.08
N PHE A 275 17.10 19.93 -11.90
CA PHE A 275 16.76 18.71 -11.18
C PHE A 275 16.26 18.99 -9.75
N ASP A 276 16.96 19.85 -9.02
CA ASP A 276 16.61 20.24 -7.65
C ASP A 276 15.36 21.14 -7.61
N GLY A 277 15.17 22.01 -8.61
CA GLY A 277 14.08 22.99 -8.64
C GLY A 277 12.74 22.49 -9.14
N VAL A 278 12.68 21.57 -10.12
CA VAL A 278 11.42 21.18 -10.78
C VAL A 278 10.66 20.06 -10.08
N GLY A 279 11.31 19.34 -9.16
CA GLY A 279 10.67 18.33 -8.32
C GLY A 279 11.17 16.88 -8.48
N CYS A 280 12.28 16.63 -9.18
CA CYS A 280 12.77 15.27 -9.45
C CYS A 280 13.01 14.45 -8.17
N ARG A 281 13.44 15.12 -7.08
CA ARG A 281 13.71 14.50 -5.77
C ARG A 281 12.47 13.99 -5.02
N GLY A 282 11.26 14.32 -5.49
CA GLY A 282 10.04 13.74 -4.92
C GLY A 282 9.84 12.26 -5.24
N CYS A 283 10.57 11.75 -6.25
CA CYS A 283 10.53 10.35 -6.63
C CYS A 283 11.93 9.70 -6.72
N HIS A 284 12.94 10.44 -7.18
CA HIS A 284 14.28 9.90 -7.46
C HIS A 284 15.28 10.23 -6.35
N THR A 285 16.00 9.21 -5.90
CA THR A 285 17.24 9.37 -5.12
C THR A 285 18.45 9.40 -6.05
N LEU A 286 19.53 10.06 -5.63
CA LEU A 286 20.82 9.97 -6.33
C LEU A 286 21.60 8.77 -5.83
N GLY A 287 21.48 8.42 -4.55
CA GLY A 287 22.05 7.22 -3.98
C GLY A 287 23.58 7.14 -4.12
N LEU A 288 24.26 8.28 -4.16
CA LEU A 288 25.72 8.34 -4.26
C LEU A 288 26.39 8.54 -2.90
N ASP A 289 25.71 9.11 -1.90
CA ASP A 289 26.24 9.30 -0.54
C ASP A 289 25.09 9.30 0.50
N ASP A 290 24.26 8.26 0.51
CA ASP A 290 23.26 8.04 1.59
C ASP A 290 23.76 6.97 2.58
N ALA A 291 25.08 6.93 2.82
CA ALA A 291 25.67 6.12 3.89
C ALA A 291 25.50 6.77 5.28
N ASP A 292 25.28 8.09 5.33
CA ASP A 292 25.09 8.84 6.58
C ASP A 292 23.62 8.95 7.03
N ASP A 293 22.65 8.49 6.24
CA ASP A 293 21.22 8.39 6.62
C ASP A 293 20.78 6.93 6.85
N LEU A 294 21.74 5.99 6.81
CA LEU A 294 21.54 4.55 7.04
C LEU A 294 22.29 4.03 8.28
N SER A 295 22.70 4.92 9.20
CA SER A 295 22.97 4.50 10.57
C SER A 295 21.66 4.15 11.28
N ILE A 296 21.05 3.03 10.88
CA ILE A 296 20.34 2.20 11.86
C ILE A 296 21.44 1.81 12.83
N GLY A 297 21.43 2.43 14.01
CA GLY A 297 22.29 2.00 15.10
C GLY A 297 22.13 0.49 15.26
N GLU A 298 23.25 -0.21 15.39
CA GLU A 298 23.24 -1.56 15.96
C GLU A 298 22.58 -1.43 17.33
N ASP A 299 21.31 -1.85 17.44
CA ASP A 299 20.65 -1.93 18.72
C ASP A 299 21.28 -3.12 19.47
N PRO A 300 21.97 -2.91 20.60
CA PRO A 300 22.59 -3.99 21.34
C PRO A 300 21.48 -4.75 22.07
N ALA A 301 21.36 -6.04 21.74
CA ALA A 301 20.54 -7.04 22.41
C ALA A 301 19.01 -6.87 22.24
N ALA A 302 18.50 -7.41 21.13
CA ALA A 302 17.17 -8.03 21.14
C ALA A 302 17.20 -9.20 22.14
N SER A 303 16.59 -9.01 23.30
CA SER A 303 16.11 -10.10 24.14
C SER A 303 14.81 -10.64 23.53
N ASP A 304 14.72 -11.95 23.38
CA ASP A 304 13.69 -12.70 22.66
C ASP A 304 12.26 -12.65 23.26
N ASP A 305 11.96 -11.75 24.21
CA ASP A 305 10.80 -11.91 25.10
C ASP A 305 9.67 -10.87 24.94
N ASP A 306 9.78 -9.85 24.07
CA ASP A 306 8.75 -8.79 23.94
C ASP A 306 8.15 -8.66 22.53
N PHE A 307 7.32 -9.63 22.14
CA PHE A 307 6.69 -9.70 20.80
C PHE A 307 5.38 -8.89 20.67
N PHE A 308 4.86 -8.28 21.74
CA PHE A 308 3.63 -7.47 21.72
C PHE A 308 3.70 -6.15 22.52
N GLY A 309 4.90 -5.59 22.71
CA GLY A 309 5.11 -4.32 23.40
C GLY A 309 4.26 -3.15 22.88
N GLU A 310 3.72 -2.39 23.82
CA GLU A 310 2.92 -1.19 23.60
C GLU A 310 3.78 -0.05 23.03
N ASP A 311 3.11 0.84 22.31
CA ASP A 311 3.60 1.96 21.50
C ASP A 311 4.32 1.60 20.17
N PRO A 312 3.79 2.05 19.00
CA PRO A 312 4.57 2.03 17.77
C PRO A 312 5.83 2.89 17.97
N PRO A 313 6.97 2.57 17.34
CA PRO A 313 8.11 3.47 17.35
C PRO A 313 7.64 4.86 16.94
N SER A 314 7.92 5.83 17.80
CA SER A 314 7.68 7.23 17.56
C SER A 314 8.21 7.60 16.17
N VAL A 315 7.30 8.15 15.38
CA VAL A 315 7.50 8.90 14.13
C VAL A 315 8.90 9.54 14.05
N GLU A 316 9.89 8.87 13.46
CA GLU A 316 11.07 9.54 12.85
C GLU A 316 12.08 8.65 12.09
N ALA A 317 11.92 7.33 12.01
CA ALA A 317 12.55 6.55 10.93
C ALA A 317 11.70 6.67 9.66
N ARG A 318 11.91 7.73 8.87
CA ARG A 318 11.26 7.89 7.56
C ARG A 318 11.79 6.82 6.61
N GLU A 319 10.90 5.97 6.08
CA GLU A 319 11.27 4.98 5.06
C GLU A 319 12.03 5.66 3.89
N PRO A 320 13.09 5.04 3.34
CA PRO A 320 13.78 5.55 2.17
C PRO A 320 12.83 5.77 1.00
N ILE A 321 13.02 6.85 0.23
CA ILE A 321 12.26 7.09 -1.00
C ILE A 321 12.64 6.01 -2.03
N ASP A 322 11.87 4.92 -2.11
CA ASP A 322 12.08 3.78 -3.04
C ASP A 322 10.95 3.67 -4.10
N PHE A 323 10.38 4.82 -4.49
CA PHE A 323 9.37 4.83 -5.55
C PHE A 323 9.99 4.70 -6.95
N ALA A 324 10.99 5.54 -7.27
CA ALA A 324 11.65 5.56 -8.57
C ALA A 324 13.13 5.13 -8.50
N PRO A 325 13.73 4.68 -9.62
CA PRO A 325 15.10 4.19 -9.61
C PRO A 325 16.11 5.25 -9.16
N ALA A 326 17.10 4.83 -8.37
CA ALA A 326 18.26 5.64 -8.04
C ALA A 326 19.09 5.98 -9.30
N LEU A 327 19.41 7.26 -9.46
CA LEU A 327 19.99 7.80 -10.70
C LEU A 327 21.52 7.96 -10.68
N GLY A 328 22.19 7.77 -9.54
CA GLY A 328 23.62 8.04 -9.39
C GLY A 328 24.55 7.28 -10.34
N ARG A 329 24.11 6.11 -10.82
CA ARG A 329 24.86 5.26 -11.77
C ARG A 329 24.06 5.01 -13.04
N VAL A 330 23.35 6.02 -13.53
CA VAL A 330 22.50 5.87 -14.70
C VAL A 330 23.32 5.77 -16.00
N ARG A 331 24.47 6.45 -16.08
CA ARG A 331 25.40 6.43 -17.23
C ARG A 331 25.81 5.02 -17.67
N ALA A 332 26.05 4.13 -16.72
CA ALA A 332 26.49 2.76 -17.03
C ALA A 332 25.41 1.90 -17.70
N ARG A 333 24.15 2.38 -17.79
CA ARG A 333 22.98 1.58 -18.17
C ARG A 333 22.27 2.08 -19.41
N VAL A 334 22.05 3.39 -19.50
CA VAL A 334 21.26 4.03 -20.57
C VAL A 334 22.11 4.99 -21.39
N THR A 335 21.76 5.14 -22.66
CA THR A 335 22.43 6.08 -23.56
C THR A 335 22.10 7.53 -23.18
N TYR A 336 22.98 8.46 -23.53
CA TYR A 336 22.79 9.88 -23.23
C TYR A 336 21.61 10.47 -24.03
N GLU A 337 21.48 10.08 -25.28
CA GLU A 337 20.41 10.46 -26.20
C GLU A 337 19.06 10.00 -25.68
N PHE A 338 18.97 8.75 -25.20
CA PHE A 338 17.76 8.24 -24.57
C PHE A 338 17.36 9.05 -23.33
N LEU A 339 18.33 9.43 -22.48
CA LEU A 339 18.03 10.25 -21.30
C LEU A 339 17.39 11.57 -21.68
N VAL A 340 17.87 12.23 -22.73
CA VAL A 340 17.27 13.50 -23.20
C VAL A 340 15.83 13.29 -23.64
N GLU A 341 15.56 12.27 -24.47
CA GLU A 341 14.19 11.98 -24.93
C GLU A 341 13.27 11.57 -23.77
N TRP A 342 13.75 10.73 -22.86
CA TRP A 342 12.98 10.24 -21.71
C TRP A 342 12.66 11.36 -20.71
N ILE A 343 13.59 12.27 -20.43
CA ILE A 343 13.37 13.41 -19.54
C ILE A 343 12.41 14.43 -20.18
N HIS A 344 12.46 14.59 -21.50
CA HIS A 344 11.60 15.48 -22.26
C HIS A 344 10.14 14.97 -22.34
N ASP A 345 9.94 13.74 -22.83
CA ASP A 345 8.62 13.11 -22.95
C ASP A 345 8.70 11.57 -22.80
N PRO A 346 8.58 11.03 -21.58
CA PRO A 346 8.64 9.58 -21.35
C PRO A 346 7.43 8.83 -21.95
N GLN A 347 6.27 9.47 -22.09
CA GLN A 347 5.09 8.87 -22.70
C GLN A 347 5.24 8.66 -24.21
N SER A 348 6.10 9.44 -24.88
CA SER A 348 6.46 9.21 -26.29
C SER A 348 7.18 7.88 -26.51
N TYR A 349 7.98 7.44 -25.53
CA TYR A 349 8.64 6.14 -25.54
C TYR A 349 7.66 5.01 -25.15
N TRP A 350 6.87 5.22 -24.10
CA TRP A 350 5.87 4.25 -23.63
C TRP A 350 4.65 4.96 -23.06
N ALA A 351 3.48 4.81 -23.70
CA ALA A 351 2.25 5.47 -23.28
C ALA A 351 1.85 5.19 -21.82
N GLY A 352 2.23 4.02 -21.27
CA GLY A 352 1.97 3.63 -19.89
C GLY A 352 2.95 4.19 -18.84
N ALA A 353 3.95 4.98 -19.26
CA ALA A 353 5.01 5.50 -18.39
C ALA A 353 4.44 6.29 -17.20
N THR A 354 4.85 5.88 -16.01
CA THR A 354 4.48 6.52 -14.73
C THR A 354 5.31 7.76 -14.43
N MET A 355 6.52 7.88 -14.99
CA MET A 355 7.31 9.11 -14.91
C MET A 355 6.54 10.22 -15.65
N PRO A 356 6.15 11.32 -14.98
CA PRO A 356 5.32 12.33 -15.60
C PRO A 356 6.16 13.36 -16.37
N ARG A 357 5.48 14.18 -17.17
CA ARG A 357 6.12 15.30 -17.89
C ARG A 357 6.23 16.51 -16.98
N PHE A 358 7.46 17.00 -16.81
CA PHE A 358 7.74 18.27 -16.12
C PHE A 358 7.70 19.48 -17.07
N ARG A 359 7.36 19.26 -18.34
CA ARG A 359 7.30 20.29 -19.40
C ARG A 359 8.64 21.02 -19.55
N LEU A 360 9.73 20.26 -19.55
CA LEU A 360 11.08 20.77 -19.84
C LEU A 360 11.23 20.91 -21.35
N SER A 361 11.89 21.97 -21.80
CA SER A 361 12.39 22.06 -23.17
C SER A 361 13.47 21.02 -23.43
N ARG A 362 13.72 20.68 -24.70
CA ARG A 362 14.80 19.74 -25.08
C ARG A 362 16.17 20.18 -24.53
N ALA A 363 16.45 21.49 -24.50
CA ALA A 363 17.68 22.03 -23.94
C ALA A 363 17.77 21.87 -22.41
N GLU A 364 16.66 22.04 -21.68
CA GLU A 364 16.61 21.76 -20.25
C GLU A 364 16.74 20.26 -19.95
N ALA A 365 16.09 19.41 -20.76
CA ALA A 365 16.22 17.96 -20.65
C ALA A 365 17.66 17.50 -20.90
N ALA A 366 18.34 18.05 -21.92
CA ALA A 366 19.76 17.81 -22.18
C ALA A 366 20.65 18.26 -21.01
N ALA A 367 20.35 19.41 -20.39
CA ALA A 367 21.07 19.86 -19.21
C ALA A 367 20.95 18.86 -18.05
N VAL A 368 19.73 18.41 -17.74
CA VAL A 368 19.50 17.39 -16.69
C VAL A 368 20.18 16.07 -17.06
N ALA A 369 20.11 15.61 -18.31
CA ALA A 369 20.81 14.42 -18.75
C ALA A 369 22.33 14.57 -18.57
N ALA A 370 22.90 15.72 -18.91
CA ALA A 370 24.33 16.00 -18.75
C ALA A 370 24.75 15.94 -17.27
N PHE A 371 23.91 16.47 -16.37
CA PHE A 371 24.09 16.30 -14.94
C PHE A 371 24.13 14.83 -14.54
N LEU A 372 23.11 14.06 -14.94
CA LEU A 372 22.97 12.65 -14.55
C LEU A 372 24.10 11.75 -15.08
N VAL A 373 24.59 11.97 -16.29
CA VAL A 373 25.71 11.17 -16.82
C VAL A 373 27.03 11.52 -16.14
N ARG A 374 27.20 12.73 -15.62
CA ARG A 374 28.41 13.15 -14.89
C ARG A 374 28.40 12.79 -13.39
N LEU A 375 27.31 12.20 -12.89
CA LEU A 375 27.22 11.74 -11.50
C LEU A 375 28.16 10.56 -11.19
N SER A 376 28.62 9.83 -12.21
CA SER A 376 29.54 8.71 -12.05
C SER A 376 30.50 8.59 -13.23
N ASP A 377 31.74 8.22 -12.91
CA ASP A 377 32.77 7.88 -13.88
C ASP A 377 32.68 6.42 -14.36
N GLU A 378 31.72 5.64 -13.85
CA GLU A 378 31.48 4.27 -14.29
C GLU A 378 31.02 4.27 -15.76
N ALA A 379 31.92 3.86 -16.64
CA ALA A 379 31.65 3.73 -18.07
C ALA A 379 30.62 2.61 -18.33
N PRO A 380 29.84 2.71 -19.41
CA PRO A 380 29.03 1.59 -19.86
C PRO A 380 29.93 0.37 -20.16
N PRO A 381 29.43 -0.87 -19.99
CA PRO A 381 30.13 -2.06 -20.43
C PRO A 381 30.49 -1.98 -21.92
N ALA A 382 31.61 -2.60 -22.32
CA ALA A 382 32.10 -2.63 -23.70
C ALA A 382 31.02 -3.03 -24.74
N ASP A 383 31.22 -2.62 -26.00
CA ASP A 383 30.25 -2.72 -27.09
C ASP A 383 29.71 -4.16 -27.27
N PRO A 384 28.39 -4.32 -27.40
CA PRO A 384 27.74 -5.60 -27.70
C PRO A 384 28.32 -6.38 -28.88
N ALA A 385 28.93 -5.73 -29.87
CA ALA A 385 29.57 -6.43 -30.98
C ALA A 385 30.74 -7.34 -30.54
N GLU A 386 31.36 -7.06 -29.38
CA GLU A 386 32.36 -7.93 -28.75
C GLU A 386 31.74 -9.02 -27.84
N LEU A 387 30.50 -8.82 -27.36
CA LEU A 387 29.85 -9.67 -26.35
C LEU A 387 28.69 -10.55 -26.86
N LEU A 388 28.07 -10.19 -27.99
CA LEU A 388 26.97 -10.93 -28.60
C LEU A 388 27.47 -11.59 -29.89
N PRO A 389 27.41 -12.92 -30.03
CA PRO A 389 27.61 -13.56 -31.33
C PRO A 389 26.60 -13.00 -32.34
N PRO A 390 26.82 -13.19 -33.66
CA PRO A 390 25.82 -12.85 -34.67
C PRO A 390 24.45 -13.36 -34.23
N LEU A 391 23.40 -12.53 -34.37
CA LEU A 391 22.03 -12.87 -33.97
C LEU A 391 21.50 -14.04 -34.82
N LYS A 392 21.95 -15.25 -34.50
CA LYS A 392 21.59 -16.48 -35.20
C LYS A 392 20.12 -16.79 -34.91
N PRO A 393 19.31 -17.20 -35.91
CA PRO A 393 17.91 -17.53 -35.70
C PRO A 393 17.64 -18.53 -34.57
N ALA A 394 18.53 -19.53 -34.39
CA ALA A 394 18.41 -20.52 -33.32
C ALA A 394 18.54 -19.92 -31.91
N LEU A 395 19.44 -18.94 -31.72
CA LEU A 395 19.64 -18.28 -30.44
C LEU A 395 18.43 -17.40 -30.08
N VAL A 396 17.90 -16.67 -31.07
CA VAL A 396 16.68 -15.86 -30.94
C VAL A 396 15.47 -16.74 -30.61
N ALA A 397 15.33 -17.89 -31.28
CA ALA A 397 14.26 -18.85 -31.00
C ALA A 397 14.37 -19.44 -29.57
N ARG A 398 15.58 -19.76 -29.11
CA ARG A 398 15.83 -20.20 -27.73
C ARG A 398 15.46 -19.10 -26.72
N GLY A 399 15.84 -17.84 -26.98
CA GLY A 399 15.46 -16.70 -26.14
C GLY A 399 13.96 -16.53 -26.01
N LYS A 400 13.22 -16.67 -27.11
CA LYS A 400 11.75 -16.66 -27.11
C LYS A 400 11.17 -17.76 -26.20
N ALA A 401 11.69 -18.98 -26.29
CA ALA A 401 11.23 -20.09 -25.46
C ALA A 401 11.49 -19.82 -23.96
N LEU A 402 12.66 -19.29 -23.62
CA LEU A 402 13.05 -18.96 -22.24
C LEU A 402 12.20 -17.84 -21.63
N ILE A 403 11.91 -16.78 -22.40
CA ILE A 403 11.02 -15.69 -21.95
C ILE A 403 9.63 -16.24 -21.59
N ARG A 404 9.12 -17.21 -22.36
CA ARG A 404 7.85 -17.88 -22.06
C ARG A 404 7.96 -18.75 -20.81
N GLN A 405 9.03 -19.53 -20.70
CA GLN A 405 9.25 -20.48 -19.59
C GLN A 405 9.39 -19.76 -18.25
N TYR A 406 10.18 -18.70 -18.20
CA TYR A 406 10.37 -17.86 -17.01
C TYR A 406 9.26 -16.83 -16.82
N GLY A 407 8.40 -16.68 -17.83
CA GLY A 407 7.25 -15.77 -17.83
C GLY A 407 7.63 -14.31 -17.60
N CYS A 408 8.72 -13.85 -18.23
CA CYS A 408 9.16 -12.46 -18.11
C CYS A 408 8.07 -11.48 -18.57
N ASN A 409 7.14 -11.93 -19.43
CA ASN A 409 5.97 -11.17 -19.89
C ASN A 409 4.91 -10.91 -18.81
N GLY A 410 4.97 -11.59 -17.67
CA GLY A 410 4.12 -11.31 -16.51
C GLY A 410 4.41 -9.92 -15.91
N CYS A 411 5.70 -9.56 -15.86
CA CYS A 411 6.14 -8.26 -15.37
C CYS A 411 6.43 -7.25 -16.49
N HIS A 412 6.98 -7.69 -17.63
CA HIS A 412 7.39 -6.82 -18.74
C HIS A 412 6.41 -6.85 -19.92
N GLU A 413 6.28 -5.73 -20.64
CA GLU A 413 5.75 -5.73 -21.99
C GLU A 413 6.88 -6.13 -22.96
N ILE A 414 6.73 -7.28 -23.64
CA ILE A 414 7.72 -7.81 -24.57
C ILE A 414 7.03 -8.08 -25.91
N ARG A 415 7.64 -7.62 -27.00
CA ARG A 415 7.08 -7.80 -28.35
C ARG A 415 6.92 -9.28 -28.66
N GLY A 416 5.75 -9.70 -29.12
CA GLY A 416 5.43 -11.10 -29.44
C GLY A 416 4.97 -11.95 -28.24
N PHE A 417 4.69 -11.32 -27.10
CA PHE A 417 4.17 -11.94 -25.86
C PHE A 417 2.91 -11.22 -25.33
N GLU A 418 2.31 -10.38 -26.14
CA GLU A 418 1.08 -9.66 -25.82
C GLU A 418 -0.07 -10.65 -25.56
N GLY A 419 -0.85 -10.42 -24.49
CA GLY A 419 -2.03 -11.23 -24.18
C GLY A 419 -1.75 -12.64 -23.63
N LEU A 420 -0.50 -13.02 -23.38
CA LEU A 420 -0.18 -14.29 -22.74
C LEU A 420 -0.49 -14.27 -21.24
N SER A 421 -1.07 -15.37 -20.75
CA SER A 421 -1.45 -15.56 -19.35
C SER A 421 -0.25 -15.61 -18.40
N ALA A 422 -0.53 -15.39 -17.13
CA ALA A 422 0.44 -15.48 -16.05
C ALA A 422 0.99 -16.94 -15.94
N PRO A 423 2.32 -17.12 -15.82
CA PRO A 423 2.96 -18.44 -15.73
C PRO A 423 2.76 -19.19 -14.41
N GLY A 424 2.37 -18.50 -13.34
CA GLY A 424 2.30 -19.04 -11.99
C GLY A 424 0.93 -19.65 -11.66
N PRO A 425 0.86 -20.53 -10.64
CA PRO A 425 -0.40 -21.07 -10.15
C PRO A 425 -1.31 -19.97 -9.60
N ASP A 426 -2.62 -20.24 -9.64
CA ASP A 426 -3.62 -19.44 -8.96
C ASP A 426 -3.41 -19.53 -7.43
N LEU A 427 -3.36 -18.37 -6.78
CA LEU A 427 -3.20 -18.23 -5.34
C LEU A 427 -4.46 -17.70 -4.65
N SER A 428 -5.58 -17.57 -5.37
CA SER A 428 -6.85 -17.02 -4.86
C SER A 428 -7.33 -17.67 -3.57
N ASP A 429 -7.12 -18.98 -3.43
CA ASP A 429 -7.49 -19.80 -2.27
C ASP A 429 -6.28 -20.38 -1.53
N TYR A 430 -5.08 -19.89 -1.81
CA TYR A 430 -3.83 -20.52 -1.36
C TYR A 430 -3.79 -20.72 0.16
N GLY A 431 -4.28 -19.75 0.93
CA GLY A 431 -4.31 -19.81 2.39
C GLY A 431 -5.19 -20.91 2.97
N GLN A 432 -6.06 -21.53 2.17
CA GLN A 432 -6.92 -22.66 2.55
C GLN A 432 -6.33 -24.03 2.17
N LYS A 433 -5.20 -24.08 1.45
CA LYS A 433 -4.61 -25.35 1.02
C LYS A 433 -4.20 -26.23 2.18
N ALA A 434 -4.60 -27.49 2.12
CA ALA A 434 -4.17 -28.52 3.05
C ALA A 434 -2.77 -29.05 2.67
N VAL A 435 -2.04 -29.56 3.67
CA VAL A 435 -0.65 -30.06 3.49
C VAL A 435 -0.56 -31.16 2.42
N HIS A 436 -1.59 -31.99 2.27
CA HIS A 436 -1.61 -33.08 1.29
C HIS A 436 -1.76 -32.59 -0.17
N GLU A 437 -2.18 -31.34 -0.38
CA GLU A 437 -2.27 -30.70 -1.69
C GLU A 437 -0.94 -30.05 -2.12
N MET A 438 0.07 -30.05 -1.24
CA MET A 438 1.37 -29.43 -1.48
C MET A 438 2.40 -30.46 -1.96
N TYR A 439 3.09 -30.16 -3.05
CA TYR A 439 4.12 -31.04 -3.63
C TYR A 439 5.50 -30.76 -3.01
N PHE A 440 5.95 -31.66 -2.13
CA PHE A 440 7.23 -31.59 -1.41
C PHE A 440 8.42 -32.23 -2.17
N GLY A 441 8.37 -32.30 -3.50
CA GLY A 441 9.44 -32.92 -4.30
C GLY A 441 9.43 -34.44 -4.28
N ASP A 442 10.42 -35.04 -4.92
CA ASP A 442 10.56 -36.51 -5.01
C ASP A 442 11.20 -37.12 -3.74
N ASP A 443 11.95 -36.33 -2.98
CA ASP A 443 12.53 -36.70 -1.67
C ASP A 443 12.01 -35.76 -0.56
N PRO A 444 10.73 -35.92 -0.17
CA PRO A 444 10.08 -35.00 0.75
C PRO A 444 10.58 -35.16 2.19
N PRO A 445 10.63 -34.08 3.00
CA PRO A 445 11.01 -34.15 4.40
C PRO A 445 10.08 -35.08 5.20
N SER A 446 10.45 -35.41 6.43
CA SER A 446 9.63 -36.31 7.27
C SER A 446 8.21 -35.76 7.45
N ARG A 447 7.22 -36.63 7.65
CA ARG A 447 5.81 -36.20 7.78
C ARG A 447 5.61 -35.18 8.90
N ALA A 448 6.38 -35.27 9.99
CA ALA A 448 6.35 -34.33 11.11
C ALA A 448 6.83 -32.92 10.74
N GLN A 449 7.66 -32.78 9.70
CA GLN A 449 8.19 -31.50 9.23
C GLN A 449 7.34 -30.86 8.12
N ARG A 450 6.31 -31.56 7.63
CA ARG A 450 5.44 -31.05 6.56
C ARG A 450 4.31 -30.22 7.14
N SER A 451 4.32 -28.93 6.88
CA SER A 451 3.25 -28.00 7.22
C SER A 451 3.04 -26.99 6.10
N TYR A 452 1.91 -26.28 6.14
CA TYR A 452 1.66 -25.14 5.26
C TYR A 452 2.80 -24.12 5.36
N GLU A 453 3.21 -23.82 6.59
CA GLU A 453 4.28 -22.87 6.88
C GLU A 453 5.62 -23.34 6.31
N SER A 454 6.06 -24.57 6.61
CA SER A 454 7.37 -25.05 6.17
C SER A 454 7.46 -25.11 4.65
N TYR A 455 6.38 -25.51 3.98
CA TYR A 455 6.28 -25.47 2.54
C TYR A 455 6.38 -24.05 1.97
N THR A 456 5.50 -23.15 2.43
CA THR A 456 5.39 -21.78 1.91
C THR A 456 6.68 -21.00 2.15
N ARG A 457 7.24 -21.10 3.35
CA ARG A 457 8.53 -20.48 3.72
C ARG A 457 9.64 -20.96 2.78
N THR A 458 9.77 -22.28 2.58
CA THR A 458 10.77 -22.86 1.67
C THR A 458 10.55 -22.42 0.22
N LYS A 459 9.30 -22.32 -0.25
CA LYS A 459 9.00 -21.84 -1.60
C LYS A 459 9.35 -20.37 -1.81
N LEU A 460 9.23 -19.54 -0.77
CA LEU A 460 9.59 -18.12 -0.81
C LEU A 460 11.11 -17.92 -0.76
N SER A 461 11.82 -18.61 0.15
CA SER A 461 13.26 -18.44 0.34
C SER A 461 14.13 -19.25 -0.62
N ALA A 462 13.66 -20.42 -1.05
CA ALA A 462 14.37 -21.34 -1.93
C ALA A 462 13.40 -21.96 -2.96
N PRO A 463 12.90 -21.17 -3.93
CA PRO A 463 11.80 -21.59 -4.81
C PRO A 463 12.08 -22.86 -5.64
N ARG A 464 13.35 -23.21 -5.81
CA ARG A 464 13.85 -24.40 -6.53
C ARG A 464 14.07 -25.64 -5.66
N PHE A 465 13.88 -25.55 -4.34
CA PHE A 465 14.18 -26.62 -3.39
C PHE A 465 13.43 -27.92 -3.69
N TYR A 466 12.11 -27.86 -3.91
CA TYR A 466 11.28 -29.04 -4.19
C TYR A 466 11.31 -29.48 -5.67
N ARG A 467 12.45 -29.33 -6.34
CA ARG A 467 12.64 -29.84 -7.71
C ARG A 467 12.50 -31.37 -7.74
N GLY A 468 11.82 -31.89 -8.74
CA GLY A 468 11.69 -33.33 -8.96
C GLY A 468 11.63 -33.69 -10.44
N LYS A 469 11.57 -34.98 -10.75
CA LYS A 469 11.55 -35.52 -12.11
C LYS A 469 10.35 -35.05 -12.93
N SER A 470 9.22 -34.79 -12.25
CA SER A 470 7.94 -34.44 -12.89
C SER A 470 7.64 -32.94 -12.87
N VAL A 471 8.31 -32.18 -12.00
CA VAL A 471 8.03 -30.74 -11.79
C VAL A 471 9.35 -30.00 -11.67
N GLU A 472 9.65 -29.18 -12.69
CA GLU A 472 10.73 -28.20 -12.65
C GLU A 472 10.16 -26.86 -12.18
N PRO A 473 10.39 -26.41 -10.93
CA PRO A 473 9.87 -25.14 -10.46
C PRO A 473 10.53 -24.01 -11.25
N VAL A 474 9.75 -23.05 -11.75
CA VAL A 474 10.24 -21.88 -12.51
C VAL A 474 10.12 -20.54 -11.77
N MET A 475 9.62 -20.57 -10.54
CA MET A 475 9.54 -19.37 -9.68
C MET A 475 10.95 -18.82 -9.44
N PRO A 476 11.20 -17.53 -9.74
CA PRO A 476 12.53 -16.95 -9.57
C PRO A 476 12.80 -16.63 -8.10
N ASP A 477 14.07 -16.45 -7.78
CA ASP A 477 14.52 -16.07 -6.45
C ASP A 477 14.52 -14.55 -6.29
N PHE A 478 13.77 -14.05 -5.31
CA PHE A 478 13.66 -12.62 -5.02
C PHE A 478 14.67 -12.15 -3.96
N GLY A 479 15.45 -13.05 -3.36
CA GLY A 479 16.43 -12.70 -2.33
C GLY A 479 15.80 -12.13 -1.06
N LEU A 480 14.64 -12.66 -0.67
CA LEU A 480 13.82 -12.15 0.42
C LEU A 480 14.51 -12.29 1.79
N SER A 481 14.37 -11.28 2.64
CA SER A 481 14.76 -11.40 4.06
C SER A 481 13.79 -12.30 4.83
N ASP A 482 14.20 -12.79 6.01
CA ASP A 482 13.31 -13.59 6.87
C ASP A 482 12.06 -12.82 7.32
N GLU A 483 12.17 -11.50 7.45
CA GLU A 483 11.05 -10.61 7.72
C GLU A 483 10.08 -10.57 6.52
N GLU A 484 10.58 -10.29 5.31
CA GLU A 484 9.76 -10.26 4.09
C GLU A 484 9.10 -11.61 3.81
N VAL A 485 9.81 -12.72 4.08
CA VAL A 485 9.24 -14.07 4.00
C VAL A 485 8.08 -14.22 4.98
N THR A 486 8.22 -13.77 6.22
CA THR A 486 7.16 -13.85 7.23
C THR A 486 5.95 -12.99 6.85
N GLU A 487 6.19 -11.75 6.40
CA GLU A 487 5.16 -10.85 5.88
C GLU A 487 4.36 -11.46 4.73
N LEU A 488 5.06 -11.98 3.71
CA LEU A 488 4.43 -12.64 2.57
C LEU A 488 3.66 -13.88 2.99
N LEU A 489 4.19 -14.66 3.92
CA LEU A 489 3.55 -15.87 4.41
C LEU A 489 2.22 -15.54 5.11
N VAL A 490 2.19 -14.54 5.99
CA VAL A 490 0.95 -14.02 6.62
C VAL A 490 -0.03 -13.52 5.55
N SER A 491 0.43 -12.77 4.56
CA SER A 491 -0.39 -12.24 3.47
C SER A 491 -0.98 -13.35 2.59
N LEU A 492 -0.20 -14.39 2.28
CA LEU A 492 -0.61 -15.57 1.52
C LEU A 492 -1.60 -16.44 2.31
N ARG A 493 -1.38 -16.61 3.62
CA ARG A 493 -2.31 -17.32 4.50
C ARG A 493 -3.68 -16.63 4.58
N ALA A 494 -3.72 -15.31 4.37
CA ALA A 494 -4.93 -14.51 4.28
C ALA A 494 -5.67 -14.60 2.92
N LEU A 495 -5.10 -15.27 1.90
CA LEU A 495 -5.73 -15.46 0.60
C LEU A 495 -6.71 -16.64 0.65
N THR A 496 -7.96 -16.31 0.95
CA THR A 496 -9.04 -17.29 1.13
C THR A 496 -10.28 -16.87 0.34
N THR A 497 -11.08 -17.85 -0.08
CA THR A 497 -12.29 -17.65 -0.91
C THR A 497 -13.57 -17.44 -0.10
N ASP A 498 -13.52 -17.77 1.19
CA ASP A 498 -14.64 -17.66 2.12
C ASP A 498 -15.00 -16.21 2.37
N ARG A 499 -16.23 -15.84 2.01
CA ARG A 499 -16.74 -14.49 2.16
C ARG A 499 -17.61 -14.37 3.40
N VAL A 500 -17.25 -13.45 4.28
CA VAL A 500 -18.15 -13.02 5.36
C VAL A 500 -19.21 -12.06 4.81
N ALA A 501 -20.38 -12.02 5.45
CA ALA A 501 -21.43 -11.09 5.05
C ALA A 501 -20.95 -9.63 5.12
N LEU A 502 -21.51 -8.76 4.26
CA LEU A 502 -21.12 -7.34 4.15
C LEU A 502 -21.21 -6.59 5.49
N SER A 503 -22.09 -7.00 6.40
CA SER A 503 -22.23 -6.45 7.74
C SER A 503 -21.01 -6.65 8.65
N PHE A 504 -20.12 -7.57 8.29
CA PHE A 504 -18.86 -7.86 8.99
C PHE A 504 -17.63 -7.31 8.26
N GLN A 505 -17.80 -6.80 7.03
CA GLN A 505 -16.71 -6.19 6.28
C GLN A 505 -16.55 -4.72 6.69
N ALA A 506 -15.31 -4.26 6.81
CA ALA A 506 -15.03 -2.84 6.97
C ALA A 506 -15.41 -2.05 5.71
N ARG A 507 -15.33 -0.71 5.79
CA ARG A 507 -15.60 0.23 4.67
C ARG A 507 -15.11 -0.33 3.33
N PRO A 508 -15.87 -0.06 2.24
CA PRO A 508 -15.57 -0.60 0.92
C PRO A 508 -14.11 -0.36 0.55
N PRO A 509 -13.56 -1.23 -0.32
CA PRO A 509 -12.17 -1.16 -0.77
C PRO A 509 -11.73 0.27 -1.14
N PRO A 510 -10.43 0.61 -0.98
CA PRO A 510 -9.91 1.91 -1.36
C PRO A 510 -10.43 2.28 -2.74
N SER A 511 -11.10 3.42 -2.84
CA SER A 511 -11.67 3.88 -4.11
C SER A 511 -10.57 3.88 -5.18
N ARG A 512 -10.91 3.61 -6.44
CA ARG A 512 -9.98 3.73 -7.58
C ARG A 512 -9.11 5.00 -7.55
N GLY A 513 -9.64 6.12 -7.02
CA GLY A 513 -8.86 7.34 -6.82
C GLY A 513 -7.68 7.17 -5.84
N ALA A 514 -7.88 6.49 -4.71
CA ALA A 514 -6.81 6.21 -3.74
C ALA A 514 -5.71 5.32 -4.33
N GLU A 515 -6.08 4.30 -5.11
CA GLU A 515 -5.13 3.47 -5.86
C GLU A 515 -4.28 4.30 -6.82
N LEU A 516 -4.92 5.23 -7.54
CA LEU A 516 -4.24 6.13 -8.48
C LEU A 516 -3.29 7.11 -7.78
N LEU A 517 -3.65 7.63 -6.61
CA LEU A 517 -2.77 8.49 -5.82
C LEU A 517 -1.47 7.78 -5.43
N SER A 518 -1.55 6.50 -5.11
CA SER A 518 -0.38 5.65 -4.85
C SER A 518 0.40 5.35 -6.15
N THR A 519 -0.30 4.93 -7.21
CA THR A 519 0.29 4.57 -8.51
C THR A 519 1.14 5.69 -9.11
N TYR A 520 0.72 6.94 -8.96
CA TYR A 520 1.41 8.12 -9.48
C TYR A 520 2.28 8.84 -8.45
N ASN A 521 2.47 8.24 -7.26
CA ASN A 521 3.23 8.80 -6.15
C ASN A 521 2.84 10.25 -5.81
N CYS A 522 1.54 10.53 -5.72
CA CYS A 522 1.10 11.86 -5.30
C CYS A 522 1.62 12.19 -3.90
N GLY A 523 1.81 11.19 -3.03
CA GLY A 523 2.42 11.31 -1.70
C GLY A 523 3.92 11.62 -1.68
N GLY A 524 4.64 11.44 -2.80
CA GLY A 524 6.04 11.85 -2.92
C GLY A 524 6.22 13.36 -2.98
N CYS A 525 5.18 14.08 -3.39
CA CYS A 525 5.15 15.55 -3.39
C CYS A 525 4.20 16.09 -2.34
N HIS A 526 2.94 15.65 -2.35
CA HIS A 526 1.87 16.22 -1.55
C HIS A 526 1.73 15.55 -0.20
N THR A 527 1.35 16.35 0.81
CA THR A 527 0.84 15.81 2.07
C THR A 527 -0.54 15.19 1.84
N LEU A 528 -0.68 13.89 2.12
CA LEU A 528 -1.91 13.09 1.96
C LEU A 528 -2.10 12.22 3.20
N GLY A 529 -3.25 12.31 3.88
CA GLY A 529 -3.50 11.54 5.11
C GLY A 529 -2.40 11.76 6.17
N ALA A 530 -1.70 10.71 6.58
CA ALA A 530 -0.56 10.82 7.50
C ALA A 530 0.78 11.12 6.79
N HIS A 531 0.88 10.96 5.47
CA HIS A 531 2.11 11.15 4.71
C HIS A 531 2.40 12.64 4.50
N THR A 532 3.64 13.06 4.75
CA THR A 532 4.03 14.49 4.78
C THR A 532 4.50 15.07 3.44
N GLY A 533 4.57 14.27 2.38
CA GLY A 533 5.19 14.68 1.11
C GLY A 533 6.70 14.46 1.16
N ASP A 534 7.22 13.46 0.45
CA ASP A 534 8.65 13.11 0.56
C ASP A 534 9.58 14.26 0.20
N ILE A 535 9.24 15.03 -0.84
CA ILE A 535 10.05 16.15 -1.30
C ILE A 535 10.10 17.32 -0.31
N SER A 536 9.12 17.43 0.60
CA SER A 536 9.00 18.54 1.55
C SER A 536 10.24 18.67 2.45
N ARG A 537 11.00 17.58 2.64
CA ARG A 537 12.26 17.55 3.39
C ARG A 537 13.39 18.39 2.77
N TYR A 538 13.32 18.66 1.47
CA TYR A 538 14.31 19.48 0.76
C TYR A 538 14.00 20.99 0.81
N TYR A 539 12.89 21.38 1.44
CA TYR A 539 12.47 22.78 1.54
C TYR A 539 12.55 23.24 2.99
N GLN A 540 13.45 24.19 3.28
CA GLN A 540 13.50 24.85 4.58
C GLN A 540 12.22 25.68 4.83
N ASP A 541 11.75 26.38 3.79
CA ASP A 541 10.49 27.10 3.82
C ASP A 541 9.38 26.24 3.19
N GLN A 542 8.47 25.73 4.03
CA GLN A 542 7.35 24.89 3.59
C GLN A 542 6.38 25.61 2.66
N ARG A 543 6.43 26.95 2.56
CA ARG A 543 5.62 27.72 1.61
C ARG A 543 6.09 27.51 0.16
N LEU A 544 7.33 27.07 -0.03
CA LEU A 544 7.92 26.68 -1.32
C LEU A 544 7.71 25.20 -1.66
N ALA A 545 7.30 24.37 -0.69
CA ALA A 545 6.99 22.97 -0.88
C ALA A 545 5.67 22.76 -1.67
N PRO A 546 5.39 21.52 -2.14
CA PRO A 546 4.07 21.18 -2.67
C PRO A 546 2.97 21.40 -1.61
N PRO A 547 1.77 21.82 -2.02
CA PRO A 547 0.68 22.07 -1.08
C PRO A 547 0.16 20.77 -0.47
N THR A 548 -0.37 20.86 0.76
CA THR A 548 -1.20 19.80 1.33
C THR A 548 -2.48 19.61 0.52
N LEU A 549 -2.86 18.34 0.33
CA LEU A 549 -4.12 17.94 -0.30
C LEU A 549 -5.16 17.45 0.73
N LYS A 550 -4.86 17.58 2.03
CA LYS A 550 -5.86 17.35 3.09
C LYS A 550 -7.04 18.29 2.89
N GLY A 551 -8.25 17.73 2.84
CA GLY A 551 -9.48 18.51 2.62
C GLY A 551 -9.62 19.08 1.20
N GLU A 552 -8.84 18.61 0.22
CA GLU A 552 -8.88 19.16 -1.14
C GLU A 552 -10.28 19.09 -1.76
N GLY A 553 -11.03 18.02 -1.49
CA GLY A 553 -12.39 17.86 -2.02
C GLY A 553 -13.39 18.89 -1.51
N ALA A 554 -13.15 19.51 -0.35
CA ALA A 554 -13.93 20.64 0.13
C ALA A 554 -13.39 21.98 -0.40
N ARG A 555 -12.07 22.09 -0.61
CA ARG A 555 -11.38 23.34 -0.94
C ARG A 555 -11.65 23.84 -2.35
N VAL A 556 -11.68 22.94 -3.32
CA VAL A 556 -11.73 23.30 -4.75
C VAL A 556 -12.96 22.76 -5.44
N GLN A 557 -13.36 23.42 -6.53
CA GLN A 557 -14.47 22.94 -7.35
C GLN A 557 -14.08 21.63 -8.06
N PRO A 558 -14.97 20.61 -8.06
CA PRO A 558 -14.70 19.33 -8.72
C PRO A 558 -14.36 19.45 -10.21
N GLU A 559 -15.01 20.37 -10.95
CA GLU A 559 -14.71 20.60 -12.37
C GLU A 559 -13.30 21.15 -12.57
N TRP A 560 -12.90 22.09 -11.73
CA TRP A 560 -11.56 22.67 -11.80
C TRP A 560 -10.50 21.62 -11.51
N LEU A 561 -10.69 20.82 -10.45
CA LEU A 561 -9.74 19.78 -10.09
C LEU A 561 -9.62 18.74 -11.21
N PHE A 562 -10.75 18.33 -11.80
CA PHE A 562 -10.77 17.43 -12.95
C PHE A 562 -9.95 17.97 -14.12
N ARG A 563 -10.20 19.23 -14.55
CA ARG A 563 -9.45 19.85 -15.65
C ARG A 563 -7.98 20.08 -15.32
N PHE A 564 -7.69 20.47 -14.07
CA PHE A 564 -6.32 20.70 -13.61
C PHE A 564 -5.49 19.41 -13.61
N LEU A 565 -6.08 18.28 -13.20
CA LEU A 565 -5.41 16.97 -13.23
C LEU A 565 -5.09 16.51 -14.68
N LEU A 566 -5.96 16.83 -15.65
CA LEU A 566 -5.73 16.52 -17.06
C LEU A 566 -4.67 17.44 -17.69
N SER A 567 -4.65 18.73 -17.32
CA SER A 567 -3.73 19.72 -17.86
C SER A 567 -3.29 20.73 -16.79
N PRO A 568 -2.27 20.40 -15.97
CA PRO A 568 -1.82 21.30 -14.92
C PRO A 568 -1.20 22.58 -15.49
N ARG A 569 -1.72 23.73 -15.04
CA ARG A 569 -1.17 25.07 -15.37
C ARG A 569 -0.43 25.66 -14.16
N PRO A 570 0.62 26.50 -14.36
CA PRO A 570 1.31 27.15 -13.25
C PRO A 570 0.33 28.02 -12.43
N LEU A 571 0.23 27.72 -11.13
CA LEU A 571 -0.55 28.54 -10.17
C LEU A 571 0.33 29.52 -9.38
N ARG A 572 1.63 29.23 -9.29
CA ARG A 572 2.66 30.05 -8.62
C ARG A 572 3.78 30.33 -9.62
N PRO A 573 3.64 31.30 -10.55
CA PRO A 573 4.61 31.50 -11.63
C PRO A 573 6.04 31.82 -11.17
N TRP A 574 6.20 32.35 -9.96
CA TRP A 574 7.49 32.63 -9.31
C TRP A 574 8.19 31.39 -8.74
N LEU A 575 7.50 30.25 -8.62
CA LEU A 575 8.04 29.03 -8.04
C LEU A 575 8.58 28.11 -9.15
N GLN A 576 9.82 27.63 -8.99
CA GLN A 576 10.43 26.70 -9.95
C GLN A 576 9.78 25.31 -9.94
N LEU A 577 9.28 24.87 -8.77
CA LEU A 577 8.60 23.59 -8.58
C LEU A 577 7.32 23.51 -9.43
N ARG A 578 7.15 22.39 -10.13
CA ARG A 578 6.05 22.20 -11.08
C ARG A 578 5.16 21.03 -10.67
N MET A 579 3.84 21.21 -10.77
CA MET A 579 2.91 20.08 -10.78
C MET A 579 3.07 19.34 -12.12
N PRO A 580 3.49 18.06 -12.13
CA PRO A 580 3.83 17.38 -13.36
C PRO A 580 2.57 16.83 -14.07
N THR A 581 2.66 16.57 -15.37
CA THR A 581 1.56 16.01 -16.18
C THR A 581 1.66 14.50 -16.23
N PHE A 582 0.69 13.80 -15.65
CA PHE A 582 0.63 12.32 -15.59
C PHE A 582 -0.10 11.66 -16.77
N SER A 583 -0.62 12.45 -17.72
CA SER A 583 -1.40 11.97 -18.88
C SER A 583 -2.55 11.03 -18.49
N LEU A 584 -3.28 11.42 -17.43
CA LEU A 584 -4.40 10.65 -16.89
C LEU A 584 -5.52 10.50 -17.92
N SER A 585 -6.18 9.34 -17.93
CA SER A 585 -7.46 9.20 -18.61
C SER A 585 -8.53 10.03 -17.89
N GLU A 586 -9.58 10.44 -18.60
CA GLU A 586 -10.69 11.14 -17.94
C GLU A 586 -11.35 10.30 -16.84
N SER A 587 -11.41 8.96 -17.02
CA SER A 587 -11.91 8.05 -15.99
C SER A 587 -11.06 8.07 -14.74
N ASP A 588 -9.72 8.09 -14.88
CA ASP A 588 -8.80 8.12 -13.74
C ASP A 588 -8.87 9.49 -13.03
N ALA A 589 -8.90 10.59 -13.79
CA ALA A 589 -9.08 11.93 -13.21
C ALA A 589 -10.41 12.04 -12.44
N ARG A 590 -11.52 11.53 -13.00
CA ARG A 590 -12.82 11.47 -12.29
C ARG A 590 -12.75 10.61 -11.02
N ALA A 591 -12.02 9.51 -11.04
CA ALA A 591 -11.85 8.65 -9.87
C ALA A 591 -11.11 9.37 -8.74
N ILE A 592 -10.06 10.12 -9.05
CA ILE A 592 -9.32 10.94 -8.07
C ILE A 592 -10.22 12.05 -7.49
N VAL A 593 -10.97 12.77 -8.33
CA VAL A 593 -11.89 13.83 -7.85
C VAL A 593 -12.97 13.24 -6.92
N ARG A 594 -13.55 12.10 -7.28
CA ARG A 594 -14.54 11.39 -6.45
C ARG A 594 -13.94 10.97 -5.11
N HIS A 595 -12.69 10.52 -5.10
CA HIS A 595 -12.00 10.15 -3.87
C HIS A 595 -11.89 11.35 -2.92
N PHE A 596 -11.35 12.49 -3.37
CA PHE A 596 -11.25 13.68 -2.52
C PHE A 596 -12.62 14.22 -2.08
N SER A 597 -13.63 14.17 -2.97
CA SER A 597 -15.01 14.59 -2.60
C SER A 597 -15.57 13.69 -1.51
N ALA A 598 -15.38 12.37 -1.62
CA ALA A 598 -15.85 11.40 -0.64
C ALA A 598 -15.13 11.55 0.71
N GLU A 599 -13.83 11.83 0.72
CA GLU A 599 -13.08 12.16 1.94
C GLU A 599 -13.66 13.39 2.66
N ALA A 600 -14.13 14.38 1.88
CA ALA A 600 -14.81 15.55 2.41
C ALA A 600 -16.28 15.31 2.81
N GLY A 601 -16.80 14.08 2.65
CA GLY A 601 -18.22 13.77 2.89
C GLY A 601 -19.17 14.38 1.84
N LEU A 602 -18.63 14.88 0.72
CA LEU A 602 -19.37 15.54 -0.33
C LEU A 602 -19.73 14.54 -1.44
N ARG A 603 -20.99 14.55 -1.86
CA ARG A 603 -21.32 14.07 -3.21
C ARG A 603 -20.87 15.15 -4.18
N PRO A 604 -20.21 14.85 -5.31
CA PRO A 604 -19.87 15.86 -6.31
C PRO A 604 -21.14 16.41 -6.95
N SER A 605 -21.79 17.33 -6.25
CA SER A 605 -22.94 18.10 -6.71
C SER A 605 -22.45 19.51 -6.99
N PHE A 606 -22.62 19.92 -8.24
CA PHE A 606 -22.11 21.18 -8.74
C PHE A 606 -22.81 22.39 -8.13
N ARG A 607 -21.95 23.35 -7.75
CA ARG A 607 -22.20 24.78 -7.52
C ARG A 607 -22.87 25.14 -6.20
N PHE A 608 -22.15 25.96 -5.43
CA PHE A 608 -22.77 26.98 -4.60
C PHE A 608 -23.87 27.68 -5.40
N ARG A 609 -25.13 27.53 -4.97
CA ARG A 609 -26.23 28.35 -5.46
C ARG A 609 -26.13 29.68 -4.73
N HIS A 610 -25.76 30.74 -5.44
CA HIS A 610 -25.94 32.10 -4.92
C HIS A 610 -27.40 32.25 -4.47
N THR A 611 -27.58 32.55 -3.18
CA THR A 611 -28.90 32.81 -2.60
C THR A 611 -29.38 34.23 -2.89
N GLN A 612 -28.46 35.14 -3.24
CA GLN A 612 -28.70 36.55 -3.51
C GLN A 612 -28.16 36.95 -4.90
N PRO A 613 -28.89 37.73 -5.71
CA PRO A 613 -28.38 38.28 -6.97
C PRO A 613 -27.22 39.26 -6.70
N TYR A 614 -26.10 39.13 -7.43
CA TYR A 614 -24.98 40.07 -7.35
C TYR A 614 -25.29 41.37 -8.12
N THR A 615 -26.10 42.24 -7.51
CA THR A 615 -26.51 43.52 -8.12
C THR A 615 -25.37 44.54 -8.16
N LYS A 616 -25.55 45.65 -8.88
CA LYS A 616 -24.57 46.75 -8.92
C LYS A 616 -24.28 47.32 -7.54
N GLU A 617 -25.29 47.39 -6.68
CA GLU A 617 -25.19 47.89 -5.31
C GLU A 617 -24.38 46.93 -4.43
N ARG A 618 -24.64 45.62 -4.52
CA ARG A 618 -23.81 44.60 -3.83
C ARG A 618 -22.37 44.62 -4.36
N ALA A 619 -22.18 44.80 -5.66
CA ALA A 619 -20.84 44.89 -6.23
C ALA A 619 -20.06 46.08 -5.67
N ALA A 620 -20.69 47.25 -5.56
CA ALA A 620 -20.07 48.45 -4.98
C ALA A 620 -19.68 48.24 -3.51
N LEU A 621 -20.57 47.65 -2.70
CA LEU A 621 -20.26 47.31 -1.30
C LEU A 621 -19.15 46.27 -1.20
N GLY A 622 -19.12 45.29 -2.11
CA GLY A 622 -18.07 44.29 -2.20
C GLY A 622 -16.70 44.92 -2.45
N VAL A 623 -16.59 45.82 -3.42
CA VAL A 623 -15.37 46.59 -3.72
C VAL A 623 -14.93 47.41 -2.51
N GLU A 624 -15.86 48.10 -1.85
CA GLU A 624 -15.57 48.89 -0.66
C GLU A 624 -14.98 48.02 0.47
N LEU A 625 -15.64 46.91 0.80
CA LEU A 625 -15.21 46.03 1.87
C LEU A 625 -13.86 45.36 1.56
N PHE A 626 -13.67 44.91 0.31
CA PHE A 626 -12.41 44.32 -0.17
C PHE A 626 -11.25 45.32 -0.12
N THR A 627 -11.55 46.61 -0.37
CA THR A 627 -10.58 47.70 -0.28
C THR A 627 -10.21 48.00 1.16
N ARG A 628 -11.21 48.12 2.05
CA ARG A 628 -11.00 48.41 3.48
C ARG A 628 -10.23 47.29 4.19
N LEU A 629 -10.53 46.03 3.86
CA LEU A 629 -9.80 44.84 4.32
C LEU A 629 -8.38 44.72 3.73
N LYS A 630 -8.01 45.59 2.77
CA LYS A 630 -6.70 45.64 2.12
C LYS A 630 -6.30 44.33 1.43
N CYS A 631 -7.27 43.61 0.88
CA CYS A 631 -7.02 42.32 0.23
C CYS A 631 -6.00 42.43 -0.92
N PHE A 632 -6.01 43.55 -1.66
CA PHE A 632 -5.12 43.84 -2.79
C PHE A 632 -3.66 44.11 -2.39
N THR A 633 -3.34 44.30 -1.11
CA THR A 633 -1.96 44.47 -0.63
C THR A 633 -1.15 43.19 -0.79
N CYS A 634 -1.80 42.03 -0.65
CA CYS A 634 -1.17 40.73 -0.80
C CYS A 634 -1.65 40.03 -2.07
N HIS A 635 -2.95 40.07 -2.38
CA HIS A 635 -3.53 39.30 -3.46
C HIS A 635 -3.56 40.06 -4.80
N LYS A 636 -3.25 39.33 -5.87
CA LYS A 636 -3.43 39.81 -7.25
C LYS A 636 -4.92 39.79 -7.63
N VAL A 637 -5.41 40.92 -8.14
CA VAL A 637 -6.77 41.17 -8.65
C VAL A 637 -6.68 42.09 -9.88
N ASP A 638 -7.73 42.17 -10.69
CA ASP A 638 -7.73 43.02 -11.89
C ASP A 638 -7.44 44.49 -11.54
N GLY A 639 -6.48 45.11 -12.23
CA GLY A 639 -6.06 46.50 -11.98
C GLY A 639 -5.10 46.71 -10.79
N SER A 640 -4.73 45.66 -10.06
CA SER A 640 -3.66 45.70 -9.05
C SER A 640 -2.42 44.98 -9.60
N PRO A 641 -1.19 45.53 -9.45
CA PRO A 641 0.01 44.79 -9.82
C PRO A 641 0.12 43.48 -9.03
N GLY A 642 -0.53 43.38 -7.85
CA GLY A 642 -0.04 42.53 -6.78
C GLY A 642 1.39 42.96 -6.45
N THR A 643 2.09 42.22 -5.62
CA THR A 643 3.54 42.39 -5.49
C THR A 643 4.18 41.33 -6.39
N ASP A 644 4.80 41.76 -7.49
CA ASP A 644 5.54 40.87 -8.40
C ASP A 644 6.82 40.28 -7.74
N ASP A 645 7.16 40.77 -6.53
CA ASP A 645 8.36 40.41 -5.78
C ASP A 645 8.05 39.42 -4.64
N GLY A 646 8.07 38.11 -4.95
CA GLY A 646 8.25 37.05 -3.94
C GLY A 646 7.12 36.84 -2.91
N ASN A 647 5.94 37.42 -3.12
CA ASN A 647 4.84 37.32 -2.15
C ASN A 647 4.00 36.06 -2.38
N LEU A 648 3.74 35.31 -1.31
CA LEU A 648 3.21 33.95 -1.35
C LEU A 648 1.67 33.87 -1.46
N ALA A 649 1.01 35.01 -1.64
CA ALA A 649 -0.44 35.10 -1.66
C ALA A 649 -1.02 34.60 -3.01
N PRO A 650 -2.11 33.82 -3.00
CA PRO A 650 -2.76 33.35 -4.23
C PRO A 650 -3.33 34.46 -5.11
N ASP A 651 -3.30 34.24 -6.44
CA ASP A 651 -4.02 35.06 -7.43
C ASP A 651 -5.53 34.83 -7.31
N LEU A 652 -6.27 35.85 -6.88
CA LEU A 652 -7.70 35.76 -6.60
C LEU A 652 -8.56 35.86 -7.86
N ARG A 653 -7.98 36.23 -9.01
CA ARG A 653 -8.69 36.17 -10.30
C ARG A 653 -9.07 34.74 -10.69
N LEU A 654 -8.37 33.76 -10.14
CA LEU A 654 -8.65 32.33 -10.35
C LEU A 654 -9.68 31.76 -9.36
N ALA A 655 -10.10 32.53 -8.35
CA ALA A 655 -10.91 32.00 -7.25
C ALA A 655 -12.28 31.49 -7.71
N ARG A 656 -12.97 32.22 -8.59
CA ARG A 656 -14.28 31.81 -9.16
C ARG A 656 -14.24 30.45 -9.83
N GLU A 657 -13.16 30.16 -10.56
CA GLU A 657 -13.02 28.87 -11.25
C GLU A 657 -12.56 27.78 -10.30
N ARG A 658 -11.67 28.12 -9.34
CA ARG A 658 -10.93 27.14 -8.55
C ARG A 658 -11.57 26.79 -7.22
N LEU A 659 -11.95 27.78 -6.42
CA LEU A 659 -12.28 27.60 -5.01
C LEU A 659 -13.78 27.33 -4.84
N ASP A 660 -14.11 26.52 -3.83
CA ASP A 660 -15.48 26.35 -3.39
C ASP A 660 -15.88 27.49 -2.43
N ALA A 661 -17.03 28.12 -2.67
CA ALA A 661 -17.50 29.27 -1.89
C ALA A 661 -17.78 28.93 -0.43
N ALA A 662 -18.31 27.74 -0.13
CA ALA A 662 -18.55 27.32 1.25
C ALA A 662 -17.23 27.13 2.00
N TRP A 663 -16.20 26.62 1.31
CA TRP A 663 -14.87 26.54 1.89
C TRP A 663 -14.24 27.91 2.12
N VAL A 664 -14.37 28.86 1.17
CA VAL A 664 -13.86 30.23 1.36
C VAL A 664 -14.54 30.91 2.55
N LEU A 665 -15.86 30.73 2.72
CA LEU A 665 -16.57 31.24 3.89
C LEU A 665 -15.93 30.76 5.21
N GLY A 666 -15.70 29.45 5.33
CA GLY A 666 -15.02 28.88 6.51
C GLY A 666 -13.56 29.33 6.63
N PHE A 667 -12.86 29.55 5.51
CA PHE A 667 -11.48 30.02 5.50
C PHE A 667 -11.35 31.47 5.98
N LEU A 668 -12.34 32.33 5.72
CA LEU A 668 -12.34 33.70 6.24
C LEU A 668 -12.63 33.78 7.74
N ASP A 669 -13.26 32.75 8.32
CA ASP A 669 -13.52 32.64 9.76
C ASP A 669 -12.27 32.28 10.55
N ASP A 670 -11.58 31.21 10.15
CA ASP A 670 -10.33 30.78 10.78
C ASP A 670 -9.37 30.18 9.74
N PRO A 671 -8.55 31.02 9.10
CA PRO A 671 -7.55 30.56 8.14
C PRO A 671 -6.57 29.55 8.74
N GLY A 672 -6.19 29.73 10.01
CA GLY A 672 -5.19 28.92 10.70
C GLY A 672 -5.69 27.51 11.03
N ALA A 673 -6.98 27.37 11.34
CA ALA A 673 -7.61 26.07 11.56
C ALA A 673 -7.71 25.23 10.27
N LEU A 674 -8.03 25.85 9.14
CA LEU A 674 -8.15 25.14 7.85
C LEU A 674 -6.83 24.96 7.11
N LEU A 675 -5.87 25.89 7.28
CA LEU A 675 -4.54 25.81 6.71
C LEU A 675 -3.48 26.27 7.73
N PRO A 676 -3.01 25.36 8.59
CA PRO A 676 -1.97 25.65 9.57
C PRO A 676 -0.71 26.25 8.93
N GLY A 677 -0.17 27.31 9.53
CA GLY A 677 1.00 28.03 9.00
C GLY A 677 0.71 29.03 7.87
N THR A 678 -0.56 29.27 7.53
CA THR A 678 -0.93 30.33 6.57
C THR A 678 -0.58 31.72 7.09
N SER A 679 -0.15 32.61 6.19
CA SER A 679 0.05 34.03 6.49
C SER A 679 -1.22 34.87 6.36
N MET A 680 -2.36 34.25 6.00
CA MET A 680 -3.65 34.95 5.86
C MET A 680 -4.16 35.40 7.24
N PRO A 681 -4.44 36.70 7.45
CA PRO A 681 -4.99 37.20 8.71
C PRO A 681 -6.41 36.70 8.95
N GLN A 682 -6.79 36.52 10.21
CA GLN A 682 -8.17 36.35 10.61
C GLN A 682 -8.90 37.70 10.51
N PHE A 683 -9.84 37.85 9.58
CA PHE A 683 -10.58 39.10 9.37
C PHE A 683 -11.92 39.14 10.11
N PHE A 684 -12.52 37.98 10.37
CA PHE A 684 -13.84 37.85 10.99
C PHE A 684 -13.80 36.89 12.20
N PRO A 685 -13.24 37.33 13.35
CA PRO A 685 -13.34 36.55 14.58
C PRO A 685 -14.82 36.32 14.96
N PRO A 686 -15.16 35.22 15.66
CA PRO A 686 -16.54 34.83 15.91
C PRO A 686 -17.42 35.98 16.45
N GLY A 687 -18.44 36.36 15.69
CA GLY A 687 -19.42 37.37 16.07
C GLY A 687 -18.95 38.84 16.00
N THR A 688 -17.76 39.12 15.45
CA THR A 688 -17.22 40.49 15.41
C THR A 688 -17.02 41.01 13.99
N SER A 689 -17.39 42.27 13.75
CA SER A 689 -17.09 42.99 12.50
C SER A 689 -16.12 44.13 12.77
N ARG A 690 -15.13 44.30 11.88
CA ARG A 690 -14.20 45.46 11.88
C ARG A 690 -14.82 46.74 11.31
N TYR A 691 -15.95 46.63 10.61
CA TYR A 691 -16.59 47.72 9.88
C TYR A 691 -18.09 47.77 10.19
N PRO A 692 -18.50 48.31 11.34
CA PRO A 692 -19.92 48.33 11.76
C PRO A 692 -20.82 49.15 10.83
N ASP A 693 -20.24 50.02 10.01
CA ASP A 693 -20.94 50.85 9.03
C ASP A 693 -21.34 50.10 7.74
N VAL A 694 -20.73 48.94 7.47
CA VAL A 694 -21.05 48.12 6.29
C VAL A 694 -22.04 47.02 6.68
N LEU A 695 -23.19 46.93 6.00
CA LEU A 695 -24.23 45.90 6.26
C LEU A 695 -24.65 45.78 7.74
N GLY A 696 -24.71 46.92 8.46
CA GLY A 696 -25.12 46.95 9.86
C GLY A 696 -24.15 46.30 10.85
N GLY A 697 -22.90 46.04 10.43
CA GLY A 697 -21.89 45.38 11.28
C GLY A 697 -22.07 43.87 11.43
N GLU A 698 -22.97 43.27 10.64
CA GLU A 698 -23.20 41.84 10.64
C GLU A 698 -22.04 41.09 9.97
N ALA A 699 -21.16 40.52 10.77
CA ALA A 699 -19.96 39.82 10.30
C ALA A 699 -20.30 38.69 9.30
N ALA A 700 -21.41 37.98 9.50
CA ALA A 700 -21.87 36.93 8.58
C ALA A 700 -22.17 37.50 7.18
N LEU A 701 -22.92 38.60 7.10
CA LEU A 701 -23.29 39.23 5.82
C LEU A 701 -22.07 39.85 5.12
N GLN A 702 -21.12 40.39 5.90
CA GLN A 702 -19.86 40.92 5.36
C GLN A 702 -18.98 39.81 4.77
N LYS A 703 -18.87 38.65 5.44
CA LYS A 703 -18.17 37.48 4.89
C LYS A 703 -18.81 37.01 3.59
N GLU A 704 -20.12 36.85 3.58
CA GLU A 704 -20.87 36.48 2.37
C GLU A 704 -20.63 37.48 1.24
N LEU A 705 -20.61 38.78 1.54
CA LEU A 705 -20.31 39.81 0.55
C LEU A 705 -18.88 39.72 -0.01
N VAL A 706 -17.88 39.41 0.84
CA VAL A 706 -16.49 39.18 0.38
C VAL A 706 -16.42 37.97 -0.55
N VAL A 707 -17.10 36.88 -0.19
CA VAL A 707 -17.13 35.65 -1.01
C VAL A 707 -17.88 35.89 -2.31
N ASP A 708 -19.03 36.57 -2.28
CA ASP A 708 -19.77 36.96 -3.47
C ASP A 708 -18.90 37.82 -4.40
N HIS A 709 -18.21 38.83 -3.85
CA HIS A 709 -17.30 39.67 -4.62
C HIS A 709 -16.20 38.83 -5.28
N LEU A 710 -15.55 37.95 -4.51
CA LEU A 710 -14.50 37.05 -4.98
C LEU A 710 -14.97 36.11 -6.10
N MET A 711 -16.17 35.54 -5.96
CA MET A 711 -16.77 34.64 -6.96
C MET A 711 -17.25 35.36 -8.22
N ASN A 712 -17.25 36.69 -8.21
CA ASN A 712 -17.60 37.54 -9.35
C ASN A 712 -16.42 38.37 -9.88
N LEU A 713 -15.19 38.11 -9.42
CA LEU A 713 -13.95 38.68 -9.99
C LEU A 713 -13.62 38.04 -11.36
N GLY A 714 -13.03 38.82 -12.27
CA GLY A 714 -12.62 38.41 -13.62
C GLY A 714 -13.63 38.78 -14.73
N PRO A 715 -13.26 38.57 -16.02
CA PRO A 715 -14.15 38.88 -17.15
C PRO A 715 -15.45 38.07 -17.05
N GLN A 716 -16.59 38.75 -17.12
CA GLN A 716 -17.89 38.11 -17.19
C GLN A 716 -17.95 37.25 -18.46
N PRO A 717 -18.50 36.02 -18.41
CA PRO A 717 -18.76 35.28 -19.63
C PRO A 717 -19.63 36.14 -20.54
N VAL A 718 -19.15 36.37 -21.75
CA VAL A 718 -19.88 37.12 -22.77
C VAL A 718 -21.15 36.33 -23.06
N ASP A 719 -22.31 36.95 -22.86
CA ASP A 719 -23.58 36.38 -23.29
C ASP A 719 -23.51 36.07 -24.80
N GLY A 720 -23.53 34.79 -25.19
CA GLY A 720 -23.48 34.42 -26.60
C GLY A 720 -23.26 32.92 -26.86
N SER A 721 -24.33 32.25 -27.31
CA SER A 721 -24.37 30.96 -28.04
C SER A 721 -23.74 29.72 -27.39
N PHE A 722 -24.53 29.01 -26.58
CA PHE A 722 -24.60 27.55 -26.72
C PHE A 722 -25.53 27.26 -27.90
N GLU A 723 -24.99 27.21 -29.11
CA GLU A 723 -25.64 26.42 -30.17
C GLU A 723 -25.34 24.95 -29.87
N GLY A 724 -26.40 24.19 -29.63
CA GLY A 724 -26.32 22.74 -29.51
C GLY A 724 -25.93 22.13 -30.85
N GLY A 725 -24.76 21.49 -30.89
CA GLY A 725 -24.38 20.55 -31.92
C GLY A 725 -24.44 19.14 -31.33
N SER A 726 -25.33 18.34 -31.91
CA SER A 726 -25.57 16.89 -31.72
C SER A 726 -24.32 16.02 -31.69
#